data_AF-A0A7C1JU66-F1
#
_entry.id   AF-A0A7C1JU66-F1
#
_cell.length_a   1.000
_cell.length_b   1.000
_cell.length_c   1.000
_cell.angle_alpha   90.00
_cell.angle_beta   90.00
_cell.angle_gamma   90.00
#
_symmetry.space_group_name_H-M   'P 1'
#
loop_
_entity.id
_entity.type
_entity.pdbx_description
1 polymer ?
#
loop_
_entity_poly.entity_id
_entity_poly.type
_entity_poly.pdbx_seq_one_letter_code
_entity_poly.pdbx_strand_id
1 'polypeptide(L)'
;MQTQGSFPWVVRYNEPLQGAPDFSFLLDHKPAGAKGWVRVGADGHYYLGKQRIRFWGVNVGAGACFPEPDAAVKMATQIAQAGCNIVRFHHMDAFWANPCLIDYARGNSRQFNAQSLARFDELFAQLRARGVYTNINLLVNRRFYAADGLPPEIDQIGEVKAQHAIGCYYPPLIELQKEFARQLLTHRNPKTGRAYAEDPAVAMVEINNENGLIQGWLMGYIDGAPKVFHDDLQRQWNEWLQRRYADTDAVRRAWGERREPLGEEMLRNPRFADGLQHWVVEENGGARLSAEVIPTGYNGAPSVRLRAVQTSPTDWHGQFHQPNLRLQAERIYTLRFAARANRPYTIGMTLMQAREPWEWLGFSQSLALDTQWRTFEFTFTLPRSDENARRAQDDLFGVQNARKAYLGRLAGLHDPAVMQQKAAAEKALRAAVENDSKLKQQCGDPWQDVAATLPIWNKVFLRYDLLERGAAFNCELFRIARGLLRMAQETQKPNAERLREYRESNLDSLKQQLFSEAPIYHDLETVKLADSLSMLVEMVGWRNPLAQKILAGRSPQQRAAELVAGSKLADVAVRKQLAEAGLKAIEQSSDAMLALARLVDEEARAVRKLFEEQVEEPQRQAYQRIAQARFAVYGTDIYPDATFTLRLSYGVVKGYTENGRQVPPWTTIGDAFLHAEKHGHKPPFQLPRSWMDRKDKLDLQTPLNFVSTADIIGGNSGSPVVNRKGEVVGVIFDGNIQSLVWDYAFSDELGRATSVDCRAIVEALRKIYDAGALADELGK
;
A
#
# COMPACT_ATOMS: atom_id res chain seq x y z
N MET A 1 27.10 6.10 22.25
CA MET A 1 26.09 6.84 23.05
C MET A 1 25.07 5.85 23.58
N GLN A 2 25.22 5.42 24.84
CA GLN A 2 24.12 4.82 25.60
C GLN A 2 23.33 5.98 26.20
N THR A 3 22.12 6.23 25.71
CA THR A 3 21.20 7.18 26.33
C THR A 3 20.54 6.52 27.54
N GLN A 4 20.68 7.17 28.70
CA GLN A 4 19.92 6.92 29.91
C GLN A 4 18.42 6.88 29.60
N GLY A 5 17.73 5.81 30.00
CA GLY A 5 16.27 5.72 29.88
C GLY A 5 15.65 4.33 29.79
N SER A 6 16.39 3.22 29.81
CA SER A 6 15.80 1.88 29.82
C SER A 6 15.52 1.41 31.26
N PHE A 7 14.24 1.43 31.65
CA PHE A 7 13.69 0.82 32.86
C PHE A 7 14.00 -0.71 32.89
N PRO A 8 14.77 -1.25 33.85
CA PRO A 8 14.87 -2.70 34.02
C PRO A 8 13.78 -3.14 35.01
N TRP A 9 12.58 -3.47 34.52
CA TRP A 9 11.60 -4.22 35.32
C TRP A 9 12.10 -5.67 35.46
N VAL A 10 12.69 -6.00 36.61
CA VAL A 10 12.98 -7.38 36.98
C VAL A 10 11.91 -7.84 37.97
N VAL A 11 11.08 -8.80 37.57
CA VAL A 11 10.13 -9.47 38.47
C VAL A 11 10.93 -10.36 39.42
N ARG A 12 11.04 -9.96 40.69
CA ARG A 12 11.77 -10.71 41.71
C ARG A 12 10.92 -11.89 42.19
N TYR A 13 11.53 -13.07 42.37
CA TYR A 13 10.79 -14.27 42.78
C TYR A 13 10.27 -14.20 44.24
N ASN A 14 10.87 -13.34 45.08
CA ASN A 14 10.57 -13.22 46.51
C ASN A 14 9.55 -12.12 46.83
N GLU A 15 9.13 -11.31 45.86
CA GLU A 15 8.23 -10.15 46.06
C GLU A 15 7.16 -10.10 44.95
N PRO A 16 5.85 -10.09 45.27
CA PRO A 16 4.81 -9.92 44.26
C PRO A 16 4.82 -8.51 43.67
N LEU A 17 4.44 -8.38 42.40
CA LEU A 17 4.27 -7.06 41.76
C LEU A 17 3.13 -6.28 42.44
N GLN A 18 3.27 -4.96 42.50
CA GLN A 18 2.24 -4.04 42.98
C GLN A 18 2.04 -2.89 41.98
N GLY A 19 0.81 -2.40 41.86
CA GLY A 19 0.47 -1.26 41.00
C GLY A 19 0.10 -1.65 39.56
N ALA A 20 0.31 -0.73 38.62
CA ALA A 20 -0.15 -0.85 37.23
C ALA A 20 0.27 -2.13 36.46
N PRO A 21 1.44 -2.77 36.70
CA PRO A 21 1.82 -4.01 36.02
C PRO A 21 1.40 -5.29 36.76
N ASP A 22 0.65 -5.20 37.86
CA ASP A 22 0.15 -6.39 38.57
C ASP A 22 -1.07 -6.98 37.85
N PHE A 23 -0.83 -8.04 37.08
CA PHE A 23 -1.86 -8.85 36.43
C PHE A 23 -2.18 -10.14 37.19
N SER A 24 -1.78 -10.28 38.45
CA SER A 24 -1.99 -11.51 39.24
C SER A 24 -3.47 -11.88 39.41
N PHE A 25 -4.39 -10.92 39.25
CA PHE A 25 -5.83 -11.14 39.20
C PHE A 25 -6.28 -12.08 38.06
N LEU A 26 -5.45 -12.28 37.03
CA LEU A 26 -5.70 -13.22 35.93
C LEU A 26 -5.48 -14.69 36.32
N LEU A 27 -4.95 -14.98 37.51
CA LEU A 27 -4.66 -16.33 38.02
C LEU A 27 -5.67 -16.80 39.08
N ASP A 28 -6.97 -16.54 38.85
CA ASP A 28 -8.09 -16.87 39.75
C ASP A 28 -8.51 -18.37 39.76
N HIS A 29 -7.67 -19.24 39.21
CA HIS A 29 -7.98 -20.64 38.90
C HIS A 29 -6.77 -21.55 39.17
N LYS A 30 -6.32 -21.63 40.42
CA LYS A 30 -5.20 -22.50 40.82
C LYS A 30 -5.70 -23.86 41.30
N PRO A 31 -5.18 -24.99 40.80
CA PRO A 31 -4.24 -25.13 39.69
C PRO A 31 -4.91 -24.87 38.32
N ALA A 32 -4.11 -24.61 37.28
CA ALA A 32 -4.58 -24.46 35.91
C ALA A 32 -5.42 -25.68 35.51
N GLY A 33 -6.56 -25.44 34.86
CA GLY A 33 -7.53 -26.46 34.50
C GLY A 33 -8.51 -26.85 35.62
N ALA A 34 -8.43 -26.26 36.82
CA ALA A 34 -9.40 -26.51 37.90
C ALA A 34 -10.86 -26.17 37.52
N LYS A 35 -11.05 -25.21 36.61
CA LYS A 35 -12.37 -24.81 36.07
C LYS A 35 -12.74 -25.56 34.76
N GLY A 36 -12.02 -26.64 34.43
CA GLY A 36 -12.20 -27.41 33.21
C GLY A 36 -11.34 -26.94 32.03
N TRP A 37 -11.66 -27.45 30.84
CA TRP A 37 -10.93 -27.15 29.61
C TRP A 37 -11.18 -25.73 29.11
N VAL A 38 -10.14 -25.14 28.52
CA VAL A 38 -10.26 -23.92 27.72
C VAL A 38 -11.09 -24.23 26.47
N ARG A 39 -12.13 -23.44 26.21
CA ARG A 39 -13.00 -23.58 25.04
C ARG A 39 -13.11 -22.26 24.29
N VAL A 40 -13.35 -22.34 22.98
CA VAL A 40 -13.69 -21.17 22.17
C VAL A 40 -15.21 -21.05 22.13
N GLY A 41 -15.74 -19.92 22.59
CA GLY A 41 -17.16 -19.59 22.53
C GLY A 41 -17.59 -19.23 21.10
N ALA A 42 -18.91 -19.19 20.86
CA ALA A 42 -19.47 -18.78 19.57
C ALA A 42 -19.11 -17.33 19.17
N ASP A 43 -18.67 -16.51 20.14
CA ASP A 43 -18.17 -15.15 19.96
C ASP A 43 -16.67 -15.07 19.64
N GLY A 44 -15.99 -16.22 19.51
CA GLY A 44 -14.56 -16.30 19.25
C GLY A 44 -13.67 -15.97 20.47
N HIS A 45 -14.20 -15.98 21.69
CA HIS A 45 -13.42 -15.76 22.91
C HIS A 45 -13.12 -17.05 23.67
N TYR A 46 -12.10 -17.04 24.53
CA TYR A 46 -11.73 -18.18 25.38
C TYR A 46 -12.56 -18.22 26.66
N TYR A 47 -12.96 -19.41 27.07
CA TYR A 47 -13.79 -19.67 28.25
C TYR A 47 -13.26 -20.81 29.11
N LEU A 48 -13.45 -20.67 30.42
CA LEU A 48 -13.41 -21.75 31.41
C LEU A 48 -14.84 -21.95 31.92
N GLY A 49 -15.49 -23.03 31.50
CA GLY A 49 -16.92 -23.22 31.73
C GLY A 49 -17.75 -22.11 31.06
N LYS A 50 -18.48 -21.31 31.86
CA LYS A 50 -19.24 -20.14 31.38
C LYS A 50 -18.49 -18.81 31.55
N GLN A 51 -17.33 -18.82 32.21
CA GLN A 51 -16.56 -17.61 32.50
C GLN A 51 -15.55 -17.35 31.39
N ARG A 52 -15.54 -16.13 30.84
CA ARG A 52 -14.53 -15.71 29.87
C ARG A 52 -13.16 -15.62 30.54
N ILE A 53 -12.13 -16.14 29.87
CA ILE A 53 -10.72 -16.00 30.28
C ILE A 53 -9.97 -15.14 29.26
N ARG A 54 -9.02 -14.34 29.76
CA ARG A 54 -8.04 -13.60 28.94
C ARG A 54 -6.68 -14.17 29.22
N PHE A 55 -5.92 -14.45 28.17
CA PHE A 55 -4.55 -14.92 28.31
C PHE A 55 -3.58 -13.74 28.24
N TRP A 56 -2.72 -13.66 29.24
CA TRP A 56 -1.52 -12.83 29.26
C TRP A 56 -0.35 -13.80 29.40
N GLY A 57 0.49 -13.90 28.37
CA GLY A 57 1.41 -15.02 28.24
C GLY A 57 2.82 -14.64 27.85
N VAL A 58 3.73 -15.60 28.04
CA VAL A 58 5.15 -15.49 27.70
C VAL A 58 5.63 -16.73 26.92
N ASN A 59 6.72 -16.57 26.17
CA ASN A 59 7.41 -17.68 25.53
C ASN A 59 8.54 -18.19 26.44
N VAL A 60 8.63 -19.52 26.58
CA VAL A 60 9.80 -20.22 27.11
C VAL A 60 10.37 -21.05 25.97
N GLY A 61 11.62 -20.80 25.60
CA GLY A 61 12.22 -21.32 24.37
C GLY A 61 13.45 -22.19 24.60
N ALA A 62 13.64 -23.21 23.75
CA ALA A 62 14.83 -24.05 23.68
C ALA A 62 15.18 -24.68 25.05
N GLY A 63 16.45 -24.60 25.48
CA GLY A 63 16.91 -25.19 26.75
C GLY A 63 16.16 -24.68 27.99
N ALA A 64 15.55 -23.48 27.93
CA ALA A 64 14.76 -22.94 29.04
C ALA A 64 13.46 -23.72 29.30
N CYS A 65 13.01 -24.56 28.35
CA CYS A 65 11.90 -25.49 28.56
C CYS A 65 12.24 -26.63 29.52
N PHE A 66 13.54 -26.87 29.79
CA PHE A 66 14.03 -27.99 30.60
C PHE A 66 14.98 -27.49 31.72
N PRO A 67 14.53 -26.58 32.60
CA PRO A 67 15.36 -26.06 33.68
C PRO A 67 15.65 -27.16 34.71
N GLU A 68 16.69 -26.94 35.54
CA GLU A 68 16.88 -27.79 36.73
C GLU A 68 15.68 -27.69 37.67
N PRO A 69 15.38 -28.73 38.48
CA PRO A 69 14.18 -28.75 39.32
C PRO A 69 14.00 -27.54 40.24
N ASP A 70 15.07 -27.01 40.84
CA ASP A 70 15.00 -25.82 41.70
C ASP A 70 14.72 -24.53 40.89
N ALA A 71 15.28 -24.43 39.68
CA ALA A 71 15.04 -23.35 38.75
C ALA A 71 13.62 -23.39 38.17
N ALA A 72 13.04 -24.58 37.96
CA ALA A 72 11.66 -24.75 37.53
C ALA A 72 10.67 -24.10 38.51
N VAL A 73 10.88 -24.30 39.81
CA VAL A 73 10.07 -23.69 40.88
C VAL A 73 10.18 -22.17 40.85
N LYS A 74 11.40 -21.63 40.73
CA LYS A 74 11.65 -20.18 40.69
C LYS A 74 11.02 -19.53 39.46
N MET A 75 11.24 -20.12 38.28
CA MET A 75 10.71 -19.65 37.00
C MET A 75 9.17 -19.64 37.02
N ALA A 76 8.53 -20.74 37.41
CA ALA A 76 7.07 -20.82 37.47
C ALA A 76 6.48 -19.81 38.47
N THR A 77 7.18 -19.55 39.58
CA THR A 77 6.78 -18.56 40.58
C THR A 77 6.86 -17.14 40.02
N GLN A 78 7.96 -16.79 39.34
CA GLN A 78 8.12 -15.47 38.71
C GLN A 78 7.09 -15.22 37.61
N ILE A 79 6.83 -16.20 36.75
CA ILE A 79 5.81 -16.11 35.69
C ILE A 79 4.43 -15.84 36.30
N ALA A 80 4.06 -16.58 37.36
CA ALA A 80 2.80 -16.38 38.04
C ALA A 80 2.73 -15.02 38.78
N GLN A 81 3.80 -14.59 39.44
CA GLN A 81 3.87 -13.28 40.11
C GLN A 81 3.82 -12.11 39.11
N ALA A 82 4.28 -12.32 37.88
CA ALA A 82 4.14 -11.38 36.77
C ALA A 82 2.70 -11.31 36.21
N GLY A 83 1.78 -12.12 36.74
CA GLY A 83 0.40 -12.22 36.26
C GLY A 83 0.24 -12.94 34.92
N CYS A 84 1.29 -13.61 34.43
CA CYS A 84 1.21 -14.42 33.23
C CYS A 84 0.46 -15.73 33.54
N ASN A 85 -0.64 -15.97 32.83
CA ASN A 85 -1.50 -17.14 33.03
C ASN A 85 -1.46 -18.15 31.88
N ILE A 86 -0.55 -17.96 30.91
CA ILE A 86 -0.18 -18.99 29.95
C ILE A 86 1.30 -18.92 29.57
N VAL A 87 1.92 -20.07 29.35
CA VAL A 87 3.28 -20.20 28.80
C VAL A 87 3.23 -20.96 27.49
N ARG A 88 3.90 -20.44 26.46
CA ARG A 88 4.15 -21.16 25.21
C ARG A 88 5.54 -21.79 25.26
N PHE A 89 5.58 -23.10 25.11
CA PHE A 89 6.83 -23.87 25.04
C PHE A 89 7.27 -24.00 23.60
N HIS A 90 8.40 -23.36 23.28
CA HIS A 90 8.87 -23.20 21.91
C HIS A 90 10.25 -23.84 21.74
N HIS A 91 10.56 -24.34 20.53
CA HIS A 91 11.84 -24.99 20.22
C HIS A 91 12.24 -26.16 21.15
N MET A 92 11.26 -26.88 21.72
CA MET A 92 11.54 -28.07 22.53
C MET A 92 12.23 -29.18 21.73
N ASP A 93 11.98 -29.21 20.42
CA ASP A 93 12.42 -30.17 19.42
C ASP A 93 13.67 -29.72 18.64
N ALA A 94 14.22 -28.55 18.94
CA ALA A 94 15.28 -27.94 18.14
C ALA A 94 16.62 -28.67 18.25
N PHE A 95 17.18 -29.11 17.12
CA PHE A 95 18.46 -29.86 17.09
C PHE A 95 19.68 -29.08 17.58
N TRP A 96 19.59 -27.75 17.59
CA TRP A 96 20.64 -26.85 18.08
C TRP A 96 20.48 -26.48 19.57
N ALA A 97 19.37 -26.85 20.22
CA ALA A 97 19.13 -26.55 21.62
C ALA A 97 19.84 -27.55 22.54
N ASN A 98 20.30 -27.07 23.70
CA ASN A 98 20.85 -27.92 24.76
C ASN A 98 20.47 -27.33 26.14
N PRO A 99 19.74 -28.07 27.01
CA PRO A 99 19.09 -29.36 26.75
C PRO A 99 17.99 -29.31 25.67
N CYS A 100 17.59 -30.47 25.14
CA CYS A 100 16.55 -30.64 24.11
C CYS A 100 15.67 -31.86 24.44
N LEU A 101 14.40 -31.83 24.04
CA LEU A 101 13.48 -32.95 24.26
C LEU A 101 13.89 -34.21 23.47
N ILE A 102 14.47 -34.05 22.29
CA ILE A 102 14.88 -35.15 21.41
C ILE A 102 16.36 -35.49 21.64
N ASP A 103 16.68 -36.79 21.73
CA ASP A 103 18.05 -37.30 21.86
C ASP A 103 18.73 -37.45 20.50
N TYR A 104 19.11 -36.32 19.90
CA TYR A 104 19.77 -36.29 18.58
C TYR A 104 21.14 -36.97 18.55
N ALA A 105 21.77 -37.26 19.70
CA ALA A 105 23.04 -37.98 19.76
C ALA A 105 22.93 -39.41 19.21
N ARG A 106 21.70 -39.94 19.08
CA ARG A 106 21.42 -41.25 18.47
C ARG A 106 21.33 -41.21 16.94
N GLY A 107 21.57 -40.06 16.32
CA GLY A 107 21.55 -39.89 14.86
C GLY A 107 20.17 -39.97 14.22
N ASN A 108 19.11 -39.87 15.01
CA ASN A 108 17.71 -39.88 14.58
C ASN A 108 16.88 -38.93 15.45
N SER A 109 15.60 -38.74 15.11
CA SER A 109 14.72 -37.78 15.76
C SER A 109 13.54 -38.42 16.50
N ARG A 110 13.56 -39.73 16.74
CA ARG A 110 12.39 -40.51 17.22
C ARG A 110 12.34 -40.76 18.72
N GLN A 111 13.43 -40.46 19.44
CA GLN A 111 13.58 -40.82 20.85
C GLN A 111 13.73 -39.58 21.72
N PHE A 112 13.01 -39.55 22.85
CA PHE A 112 13.14 -38.47 23.82
C PHE A 112 14.33 -38.66 24.74
N ASN A 113 14.97 -37.54 25.07
CA ASN A 113 15.94 -37.47 26.14
C ASN A 113 15.19 -37.55 27.48
N ALA A 114 15.35 -38.66 28.20
CA ALA A 114 14.60 -38.95 29.43
C ALA A 114 14.80 -37.87 30.52
N GLN A 115 16.00 -37.30 30.61
CA GLN A 115 16.31 -36.24 31.59
C GLN A 115 15.58 -34.94 31.24
N SER A 116 15.58 -34.54 29.97
CA SER A 116 14.88 -33.34 29.50
C SER A 116 13.37 -33.50 29.64
N LEU A 117 12.82 -34.68 29.31
CA LEU A 117 11.40 -34.97 29.54
C LEU A 117 11.03 -34.87 31.02
N ALA A 118 11.84 -35.40 31.93
CA ALA A 118 11.60 -35.29 33.38
C ALA A 118 11.66 -33.83 33.89
N ARG A 119 12.53 -32.99 33.30
CA ARG A 119 12.59 -31.55 33.62
C ARG A 119 11.39 -30.78 33.07
N PHE A 120 10.94 -31.12 31.87
CA PHE A 120 9.70 -30.59 31.32
C PHE A 120 8.49 -30.96 32.20
N ASP A 121 8.43 -32.22 32.64
CA ASP A 121 7.39 -32.71 33.55
C ASP A 121 7.32 -31.88 34.85
N GLU A 122 8.48 -31.56 35.44
CA GLU A 122 8.59 -30.73 36.63
C GLU A 122 8.14 -29.29 36.36
N LEU A 123 8.65 -28.63 35.32
CA LEU A 123 8.27 -27.25 35.00
C LEU A 123 6.77 -27.12 34.69
N PHE A 124 6.22 -28.06 33.92
CA PHE A 124 4.78 -28.12 33.65
C PHE A 124 3.96 -28.24 34.94
N ALA A 125 4.36 -29.15 35.84
CA ALA A 125 3.66 -29.33 37.11
C ALA A 125 3.71 -28.07 37.99
N GLN A 126 4.85 -27.37 38.02
CA GLN A 126 5.01 -26.13 38.79
C GLN A 126 4.18 -24.97 38.23
N LEU A 127 4.09 -24.84 36.90
CA LEU A 127 3.22 -23.86 36.22
C LEU A 127 1.74 -24.17 36.47
N ARG A 128 1.35 -25.43 36.30
CA ARG A 128 0.01 -25.92 36.58
C ARG A 128 -0.41 -25.62 38.01
N ALA A 129 0.41 -25.96 39.00
CA ALA A 129 0.13 -25.70 40.41
C ALA A 129 -0.15 -24.22 40.72
N ARG A 130 0.39 -23.30 39.91
CA ARG A 130 0.27 -21.85 40.08
C ARG A 130 -0.81 -21.19 39.24
N GLY A 131 -1.61 -21.97 38.50
CA GLY A 131 -2.68 -21.43 37.65
C GLY A 131 -2.23 -21.02 36.25
N VAL A 132 -1.00 -21.36 35.84
CA VAL A 132 -0.48 -21.00 34.52
C VAL A 132 -0.78 -22.13 33.53
N TYR A 133 -1.56 -21.84 32.50
CA TYR A 133 -1.84 -22.76 31.40
C TYR A 133 -0.63 -22.91 30.46
N THR A 134 -0.69 -23.87 29.55
CA THR A 134 0.39 -24.14 28.61
C THR A 134 -0.09 -24.21 27.17
N ASN A 135 0.74 -23.70 26.27
CA ASN A 135 0.73 -23.99 24.84
C ASN A 135 1.93 -24.88 24.53
N ILE A 136 1.66 -26.09 24.03
CA ILE A 136 2.67 -27.09 23.67
C ILE A 136 2.88 -27.07 22.15
N ASN A 137 4.07 -26.70 21.71
CA ASN A 137 4.44 -26.78 20.30
C ASN A 137 4.95 -28.19 19.94
N LEU A 138 4.50 -28.72 18.81
CA LEU A 138 4.87 -30.07 18.35
C LEU A 138 5.92 -30.08 17.24
N LEU A 139 5.90 -29.12 16.32
CA LEU A 139 6.89 -29.01 15.23
C LEU A 139 7.36 -27.56 15.10
N VAL A 140 8.60 -27.30 15.50
CA VAL A 140 9.20 -25.97 15.42
C VAL A 140 10.50 -25.99 14.64
N ASN A 141 11.45 -26.84 15.05
CA ASN A 141 12.79 -26.95 14.43
C ASN A 141 13.35 -28.38 14.57
N ARG A 142 12.46 -29.38 14.48
CA ARG A 142 12.83 -30.79 14.49
C ARG A 142 13.57 -31.15 13.21
N ARG A 143 14.81 -31.61 13.35
CA ARG A 143 15.56 -32.13 12.21
C ARG A 143 15.22 -33.60 11.97
N PHE A 144 14.91 -33.95 10.73
CA PHE A 144 14.68 -35.34 10.32
C PHE A 144 15.91 -35.90 9.63
N TYR A 145 16.12 -37.21 9.78
CA TYR A 145 17.26 -37.94 9.24
C TYR A 145 16.80 -39.16 8.43
N ALA A 146 17.64 -39.66 7.53
CA ALA A 146 17.36 -40.92 6.83
C ALA A 146 17.15 -42.08 7.81
N ALA A 147 17.88 -42.09 8.93
CA ALA A 147 17.75 -43.05 10.02
C ALA A 147 16.37 -43.05 10.71
N ASP A 148 15.52 -42.05 10.46
CA ASP A 148 14.12 -42.05 10.91
C ASP A 148 13.22 -43.00 10.09
N GLY A 149 13.75 -43.60 9.02
CA GLY A 149 13.01 -44.39 8.04
C GLY A 149 12.60 -43.57 6.80
N LEU A 150 13.39 -42.56 6.47
CA LEU A 150 13.16 -41.63 5.36
C LEU A 150 14.15 -41.91 4.21
N PRO A 151 13.85 -41.46 2.97
CA PRO A 151 14.81 -41.54 1.87
C PRO A 151 16.14 -40.83 2.20
N PRO A 152 17.30 -41.32 1.73
CA PRO A 152 18.61 -40.74 2.03
C PRO A 152 18.75 -39.27 1.59
N GLU A 153 17.95 -38.83 0.63
CA GLU A 153 17.89 -37.45 0.16
C GLU A 153 17.46 -36.46 1.24
N ILE A 154 16.78 -36.90 2.31
CA ILE A 154 16.39 -36.00 3.41
C ILE A 154 17.62 -35.38 4.09
N ASP A 155 18.73 -36.13 4.17
CA ASP A 155 19.98 -35.67 4.80
C ASP A 155 20.71 -34.62 3.96
N GLN A 156 20.37 -34.51 2.67
CA GLN A 156 20.92 -33.49 1.76
C GLN A 156 20.26 -32.12 1.98
N ILE A 157 19.10 -32.08 2.64
CA ILE A 157 18.35 -30.85 2.90
C ILE A 157 18.90 -30.22 4.18
N GLY A 158 19.78 -29.24 4.02
CA GLY A 158 20.41 -28.53 5.14
C GLY A 158 19.45 -27.64 5.93
N GLU A 159 18.48 -27.03 5.25
CA GLU A 159 17.47 -26.14 5.83
C GLU A 159 16.32 -26.95 6.45
N VAL A 160 16.19 -26.94 7.77
CA VAL A 160 15.16 -27.70 8.50
C VAL A 160 13.75 -27.26 8.12
N LYS A 161 13.55 -25.96 7.84
CA LYS A 161 12.24 -25.44 7.41
C LYS A 161 11.82 -25.98 6.04
N ALA A 162 12.77 -26.33 5.17
CA ALA A 162 12.47 -27.02 3.91
C ALA A 162 12.01 -28.47 4.16
N GLN A 163 12.60 -29.19 5.11
CA GLN A 163 12.13 -30.52 5.52
C GLN A 163 10.68 -30.45 6.06
N HIS A 164 10.33 -29.40 6.82
CA HIS A 164 8.97 -29.20 7.34
C HIS A 164 7.95 -28.87 6.24
N ALA A 165 8.36 -28.13 5.21
CA ALA A 165 7.51 -27.86 4.05
C ALA A 165 7.16 -29.17 3.32
N ILE A 166 8.14 -30.08 3.16
CA ILE A 166 7.91 -31.43 2.63
C ILE A 166 6.97 -32.22 3.55
N GLY A 167 7.13 -32.09 4.87
CA GLY A 167 6.25 -32.69 5.87
C GLY A 167 4.78 -32.23 5.81
N CYS A 168 4.43 -31.25 4.97
CA CYS A 168 3.03 -30.88 4.72
C CYS A 168 2.31 -31.84 3.76
N TYR A 169 3.05 -32.60 2.94
CA TYR A 169 2.45 -33.49 1.93
C TYR A 169 3.06 -34.90 1.92
N TYR A 170 4.32 -35.08 2.36
CA TYR A 170 4.99 -36.36 2.28
C TYR A 170 4.56 -37.30 3.42
N PRO A 171 3.87 -38.43 3.13
CA PRO A 171 3.22 -39.23 4.17
C PRO A 171 4.16 -39.77 5.26
N PRO A 172 5.38 -40.28 4.97
CA PRO A 172 6.29 -40.75 6.02
C PRO A 172 6.67 -39.68 7.05
N LEU A 173 6.88 -38.43 6.62
CA LEU A 173 7.16 -37.32 7.54
C LEU A 173 5.94 -36.96 8.40
N ILE A 174 4.74 -37.00 7.80
CA ILE A 174 3.48 -36.80 8.53
C ILE A 174 3.31 -37.87 9.61
N GLU A 175 3.62 -39.14 9.31
CA GLU A 175 3.56 -40.22 10.30
C GLU A 175 4.59 -40.06 11.42
N LEU A 176 5.83 -39.63 11.12
CA LEU A 176 6.82 -39.31 12.15
C LEU A 176 6.38 -38.14 13.05
N GLN A 177 5.64 -37.18 12.50
CA GLN A 177 5.08 -36.10 13.30
C GLN A 177 3.90 -36.56 14.17
N LYS A 178 3.03 -37.43 13.64
CA LYS A 178 1.96 -38.08 14.43
C LYS A 178 2.54 -38.94 15.54
N GLU A 179 3.61 -39.68 15.27
CA GLU A 179 4.34 -40.47 16.26
C GLU A 179 4.86 -39.59 17.39
N PHE A 180 5.60 -38.53 17.07
CA PHE A 180 6.11 -37.58 18.07
C PHE A 180 4.98 -36.94 18.90
N ALA A 181 3.90 -36.51 18.24
CA ALA A 181 2.74 -35.94 18.89
C ALA A 181 2.08 -36.93 19.87
N ARG A 182 1.93 -38.21 19.47
CA ARG A 182 1.41 -39.26 20.36
C ARG A 182 2.36 -39.50 21.53
N GLN A 183 3.65 -39.71 21.27
CA GLN A 183 4.65 -39.95 22.31
C GLN A 183 4.62 -38.84 23.36
N LEU A 184 4.63 -37.56 22.95
CA LEU A 184 4.60 -36.44 23.88
C LEU A 184 3.23 -36.31 24.55
N LEU A 185 2.14 -36.19 23.79
CA LEU A 185 0.84 -35.85 24.37
C LEU A 185 0.23 -36.98 25.22
N THR A 186 0.58 -38.25 24.95
CA THR A 186 0.13 -39.39 25.78
C THR A 186 1.08 -39.73 26.92
N HIS A 187 2.25 -39.07 27.02
CA HIS A 187 3.17 -39.25 28.14
C HIS A 187 2.48 -38.84 29.44
N ARG A 188 2.43 -39.77 30.41
CA ARG A 188 1.87 -39.52 31.75
C ARG A 188 2.93 -38.85 32.61
N ASN A 189 2.77 -37.54 32.82
CA ASN A 189 3.64 -36.76 33.68
C ASN A 189 3.56 -37.31 35.13
N PRO A 190 4.67 -37.84 35.70
CA PRO A 190 4.66 -38.44 37.03
C PRO A 190 4.31 -37.46 38.16
N LYS A 191 4.50 -36.15 37.94
CA LYS A 191 4.25 -35.08 38.92
C LYS A 191 2.79 -34.69 39.01
N THR A 192 2.05 -34.77 37.91
CA THR A 192 0.60 -34.46 37.86
C THR A 192 -0.27 -35.70 37.84
N GLY A 193 0.30 -36.87 37.53
CA GLY A 193 -0.40 -38.13 37.38
C GLY A 193 -1.29 -38.22 36.14
N ARG A 194 -1.18 -37.27 35.19
CA ARG A 194 -2.02 -37.16 33.98
C ARG A 194 -1.17 -37.21 32.71
N ALA A 195 -1.74 -37.71 31.62
CA ALA A 195 -1.16 -37.46 30.31
C ALA A 195 -1.39 -36.00 29.89
N TYR A 196 -0.50 -35.40 29.11
CA TYR A 196 -0.67 -34.02 28.62
C TYR A 196 -1.99 -33.82 27.86
N ALA A 197 -2.41 -34.82 27.07
CA ALA A 197 -3.71 -34.83 26.38
C ALA A 197 -4.93 -34.92 27.33
N GLU A 198 -4.73 -35.35 28.58
CA GLU A 198 -5.77 -35.49 29.61
C GLU A 198 -5.74 -34.35 30.65
N ASP A 199 -4.74 -33.47 30.58
CA ASP A 199 -4.55 -32.39 31.55
C ASP A 199 -5.15 -31.08 31.02
N PRO A 200 -6.24 -30.55 31.63
CA PRO A 200 -6.84 -29.29 31.20
C PRO A 200 -5.93 -28.07 31.38
N ALA A 201 -4.76 -28.22 32.02
CA ALA A 201 -3.71 -27.21 32.03
C ALA A 201 -3.04 -27.01 30.66
N VAL A 202 -3.19 -27.95 29.71
CA VAL A 202 -2.84 -27.74 28.30
C VAL A 202 -3.99 -26.99 27.63
N ALA A 203 -3.80 -25.68 27.44
CA ALA A 203 -4.80 -24.82 26.82
C ALA A 203 -4.75 -24.89 25.30
N MET A 204 -3.55 -25.06 24.74
CA MET A 204 -3.32 -25.02 23.29
C MET A 204 -2.26 -26.05 22.90
N VAL A 205 -2.43 -26.63 21.71
CA VAL A 205 -1.42 -27.46 21.06
C VAL A 205 -1.16 -26.86 19.69
N GLU A 206 0.07 -26.39 19.48
CA GLU A 206 0.50 -25.83 18.21
C GLU A 206 1.12 -26.94 17.36
N ILE A 207 0.40 -27.38 16.34
CA ILE A 207 0.79 -28.55 15.52
C ILE A 207 2.02 -28.25 14.67
N ASN A 208 2.11 -27.05 14.08
CA ASN A 208 3.20 -26.64 13.21
C ASN A 208 3.45 -25.13 13.35
N ASN A 209 4.69 -24.73 13.65
CA ASN A 209 5.09 -23.34 13.80
C ASN A 209 5.69 -22.77 12.50
N GLU A 210 5.06 -21.73 11.95
CA GLU A 210 5.59 -20.89 10.86
C GLU A 210 6.05 -21.69 9.63
N ASN A 211 5.35 -22.80 9.33
CA ASN A 211 5.55 -23.55 8.11
C ASN A 211 4.20 -23.84 7.46
N GLY A 212 4.15 -23.71 6.14
CA GLY A 212 3.04 -24.15 5.32
C GLY A 212 3.51 -24.42 3.90
N LEU A 213 2.75 -25.21 3.16
CA LEU A 213 3.10 -25.59 1.78
C LEU A 213 3.24 -24.34 0.87
N ILE A 214 2.32 -23.38 0.98
CA ILE A 214 2.33 -22.14 0.19
C ILE A 214 3.54 -21.27 0.56
N GLN A 215 3.81 -21.10 1.86
CA GLN A 215 4.99 -20.37 2.32
C GLN A 215 6.27 -21.04 1.82
N GLY A 216 6.37 -22.37 1.92
CA GLY A 216 7.52 -23.13 1.42
C GLY A 216 7.73 -22.97 -0.09
N TRP A 217 6.65 -22.89 -0.87
CA TRP A 217 6.73 -22.58 -2.30
C TRP A 217 7.22 -21.15 -2.54
N LEU A 218 6.66 -20.16 -1.83
CA LEU A 218 7.10 -18.76 -1.93
C LEU A 218 8.58 -18.54 -1.55
N MET A 219 9.11 -19.39 -0.67
CA MET A 219 10.51 -19.34 -0.23
C MET A 219 11.44 -20.23 -1.08
N GLY A 220 10.94 -20.85 -2.15
CA GLY A 220 11.72 -21.71 -3.05
C GLY A 220 12.10 -23.08 -2.48
N TYR A 221 11.62 -23.43 -1.27
CA TYR A 221 11.93 -24.72 -0.63
C TYR A 221 11.33 -25.90 -1.38
N ILE A 222 10.13 -25.70 -1.95
CA ILE A 222 9.48 -26.75 -2.75
C ILE A 222 10.22 -26.92 -4.07
N ASP A 223 10.61 -25.85 -4.74
CA ASP A 223 11.33 -25.93 -6.02
C ASP A 223 12.72 -26.58 -5.87
N GLY A 224 13.40 -26.33 -4.75
CA GLY A 224 14.70 -26.91 -4.43
C GLY A 224 14.68 -28.30 -3.81
N ALA A 225 13.50 -28.91 -3.58
CA ALA A 225 13.42 -30.22 -2.94
C ALA A 225 14.01 -31.33 -3.84
N PRO A 226 14.64 -32.37 -3.24
CA PRO A 226 15.11 -33.53 -3.99
C PRO A 226 13.98 -34.23 -4.77
N LYS A 227 14.34 -34.80 -5.94
CA LYS A 227 13.41 -35.40 -6.91
C LYS A 227 12.43 -36.38 -6.28
N VAL A 228 12.85 -37.21 -5.32
CA VAL A 228 11.98 -38.18 -4.64
C VAL A 228 10.74 -37.52 -4.00
N PHE A 229 10.89 -36.31 -3.46
CA PHE A 229 9.79 -35.57 -2.85
C PHE A 229 8.96 -34.80 -3.87
N HIS A 230 9.56 -34.38 -5.00
CA HIS A 230 8.80 -33.84 -6.14
C HIS A 230 7.91 -34.89 -6.78
N ASP A 231 8.46 -36.09 -7.01
CA ASP A 231 7.75 -37.19 -7.65
C ASP A 231 6.52 -37.60 -6.83
N ASP A 232 6.65 -37.63 -5.50
CA ASP A 232 5.52 -37.92 -4.63
C ASP A 232 4.44 -36.82 -4.65
N LEU A 233 4.84 -35.54 -4.61
CA LEU A 233 3.91 -34.41 -4.72
C LEU A 233 3.19 -34.41 -6.08
N GLN A 234 3.93 -34.66 -7.16
CA GLN A 234 3.38 -34.73 -8.51
C GLN A 234 2.42 -35.91 -8.66
N ARG A 235 2.75 -37.08 -8.09
CA ARG A 235 1.84 -38.23 -8.04
C ARG A 235 0.53 -37.85 -7.33
N GLN A 236 0.61 -37.26 -6.13
CA GLN A 236 -0.57 -36.84 -5.38
C GLN A 236 -1.42 -35.80 -6.14
N TRP A 237 -0.76 -34.86 -6.83
CA TRP A 237 -1.43 -33.87 -7.69
C TRP A 237 -2.17 -34.54 -8.85
N ASN A 238 -1.53 -35.48 -9.54
CA ASN A 238 -2.15 -36.23 -10.63
C ASN A 238 -3.32 -37.08 -10.15
N GLU A 239 -3.20 -37.74 -8.99
CA GLU A 239 -4.30 -38.48 -8.36
C GLU A 239 -5.47 -37.58 -7.97
N TRP A 240 -5.19 -36.34 -7.52
CA TRP A 240 -6.24 -35.35 -7.26
C TRP A 240 -6.92 -34.91 -8.56
N LEU A 241 -6.14 -34.65 -9.62
CA LEU A 241 -6.68 -34.30 -10.93
C LEU A 241 -7.57 -35.41 -11.49
N GLN A 242 -7.14 -36.66 -11.42
CA GLN A 242 -7.91 -37.83 -11.88
C GLN A 242 -9.21 -38.03 -11.09
N ARG A 243 -9.20 -37.73 -9.78
CA ARG A 243 -10.42 -37.80 -8.95
C ARG A 243 -11.40 -36.66 -9.23
N ARG A 244 -10.88 -35.49 -9.62
CA ARG A 244 -11.68 -34.27 -9.81
C ARG A 244 -12.21 -34.12 -11.24
N TYR A 245 -11.46 -34.60 -12.23
CA TYR A 245 -11.73 -34.39 -13.64
C TYR A 245 -11.79 -35.73 -14.36
N ALA A 246 -12.83 -35.90 -15.19
CA ALA A 246 -13.09 -37.15 -15.89
C ALA A 246 -11.98 -37.52 -16.90
N ASP A 247 -11.34 -36.51 -17.49
CA ASP A 247 -10.30 -36.65 -18.51
C ASP A 247 -9.41 -35.39 -18.55
N THR A 248 -8.34 -35.44 -19.34
CA THR A 248 -7.42 -34.32 -19.52
C THR A 248 -8.10 -33.09 -20.12
N ASP A 249 -9.12 -33.24 -20.97
CA ASP A 249 -9.81 -32.10 -21.57
C ASP A 249 -10.71 -31.37 -20.56
N ALA A 250 -11.28 -32.09 -19.60
CA ALA A 250 -11.98 -31.51 -18.46
C ALA A 250 -11.03 -30.72 -17.55
N VAL A 251 -9.80 -31.21 -17.35
CA VAL A 251 -8.74 -30.43 -16.66
C VAL A 251 -8.47 -29.14 -17.43
N ARG A 252 -8.19 -29.24 -18.73
CA ARG A 252 -7.90 -28.08 -19.59
C ARG A 252 -9.00 -27.03 -19.55
N ARG A 253 -10.27 -27.43 -19.67
CA ARG A 253 -11.42 -26.52 -19.58
C ARG A 253 -11.56 -25.89 -18.20
N ALA A 254 -11.46 -26.67 -17.13
CA ALA A 254 -11.66 -26.18 -15.77
C ALA A 254 -10.56 -25.20 -15.32
N TRP A 255 -9.35 -25.35 -15.87
CA TRP A 255 -8.21 -24.50 -15.57
C TRP A 255 -7.95 -23.43 -16.65
N GLY A 256 -8.84 -23.33 -17.64
CA GLY A 256 -8.74 -22.31 -18.68
C GLY A 256 -7.48 -22.41 -19.53
N GLU A 257 -7.09 -23.64 -19.95
CA GLU A 257 -5.98 -23.84 -20.89
C GLU A 257 -6.21 -22.98 -22.13
N ARG A 258 -5.34 -22.00 -22.34
CA ARG A 258 -5.32 -21.17 -23.53
C ARG A 258 -4.33 -21.78 -24.51
N ARG A 259 -4.84 -22.26 -25.64
CA ARG A 259 -4.04 -22.77 -26.75
C ARG A 259 -4.18 -21.84 -27.93
N GLU A 260 -3.26 -20.89 -28.03
CA GLU A 260 -3.21 -19.89 -29.10
C GLU A 260 -2.03 -20.20 -30.03
N PRO A 261 -2.16 -20.01 -31.35
CA PRO A 261 -1.00 -20.08 -32.26
C PRO A 261 0.02 -18.99 -31.89
N LEU A 262 1.30 -19.21 -32.23
CA LEU A 262 2.32 -18.18 -32.06
C LEU A 262 1.92 -16.90 -32.82
N GLY A 263 2.01 -15.77 -32.12
CA GLY A 263 1.84 -14.45 -32.73
C GLY A 263 3.04 -14.06 -33.60
N GLU A 264 3.03 -12.80 -34.06
CA GLU A 264 4.16 -12.23 -34.79
C GLU A 264 5.41 -12.15 -33.91
N GLU A 265 6.58 -12.39 -34.51
CA GLU A 265 7.88 -12.24 -33.86
C GLU A 265 8.05 -10.80 -33.37
N MET A 266 8.35 -10.65 -32.07
CA MET A 266 8.45 -9.34 -31.41
C MET A 266 9.89 -8.84 -31.32
N LEU A 267 10.87 -9.73 -31.33
CA LEU A 267 12.28 -9.36 -31.31
C LEU A 267 12.74 -8.94 -32.70
N ARG A 268 13.38 -7.78 -32.79
CA ARG A 268 14.05 -7.30 -34.00
C ARG A 268 15.45 -7.91 -34.08
N ASN A 269 15.86 -8.27 -35.30
CA ASN A 269 17.12 -8.95 -35.55
C ASN A 269 17.36 -10.15 -34.58
N PRO A 270 16.41 -11.08 -34.46
CA PRO A 270 16.47 -12.16 -33.45
C PRO A 270 17.55 -13.20 -33.75
N ARG A 271 18.12 -13.19 -34.95
CA ARG A 271 19.18 -14.09 -35.42
C ARG A 271 20.52 -13.41 -35.65
N PHE A 272 20.66 -12.14 -35.26
CA PHE A 272 21.92 -11.38 -35.37
C PHE A 272 22.50 -11.30 -36.79
N ALA A 273 21.64 -11.33 -37.82
CA ALA A 273 22.07 -11.24 -39.22
C ALA A 273 22.70 -9.87 -39.52
N ASP A 274 22.17 -8.82 -38.88
CA ASP A 274 22.64 -7.44 -38.99
C ASP A 274 23.52 -7.04 -37.80
N GLY A 275 24.35 -7.97 -37.32
CA GLY A 275 25.18 -7.76 -36.14
C GLY A 275 24.35 -7.61 -34.85
N LEU A 276 24.71 -6.64 -34.00
CA LEU A 276 24.01 -6.33 -32.74
C LEU A 276 22.92 -5.26 -32.87
N GLN A 277 22.50 -4.90 -34.08
CA GLN A 277 21.48 -3.88 -34.26
C GLN A 277 20.20 -4.22 -33.45
N HIS A 278 19.68 -3.22 -32.74
CA HIS A 278 18.55 -3.29 -31.79
C HIS A 278 18.80 -3.98 -30.45
N TRP A 279 19.97 -4.60 -30.25
CA TRP A 279 20.37 -5.18 -28.96
C TRP A 279 21.28 -4.21 -28.21
N VAL A 280 21.13 -4.17 -26.89
CA VAL A 280 21.84 -3.27 -25.99
C VAL A 280 22.66 -4.09 -25.01
N VAL A 281 23.92 -3.70 -24.85
CA VAL A 281 24.78 -4.13 -23.75
C VAL A 281 24.71 -3.04 -22.69
N GLU A 282 24.23 -3.38 -21.50
CA GLU A 282 24.15 -2.46 -20.38
C GLU A 282 25.20 -2.79 -19.32
N GLU A 283 25.87 -1.77 -18.82
CA GLU A 283 27.00 -1.87 -17.90
C GLU A 283 26.85 -0.87 -16.75
N ASN A 284 26.66 -1.38 -15.53
CA ASN A 284 26.49 -0.60 -14.30
C ASN A 284 27.54 -0.98 -13.25
N GLY A 285 27.76 -0.10 -12.25
CA GLY A 285 28.56 -0.39 -11.05
C GLY A 285 29.96 -0.98 -11.29
N GLY A 286 30.61 -0.64 -12.40
CA GLY A 286 31.93 -1.14 -12.79
C GLY A 286 31.96 -2.49 -13.51
N ALA A 287 30.81 -3.14 -13.73
CA ALA A 287 30.75 -4.34 -14.58
C ALA A 287 31.08 -4.00 -16.03
N ARG A 288 31.73 -4.92 -16.75
CA ARG A 288 32.01 -4.81 -18.19
C ARG A 288 31.64 -6.11 -18.89
N LEU A 289 30.86 -6.01 -19.96
CA LEU A 289 30.33 -7.13 -20.73
C LEU A 289 30.64 -6.92 -22.21
N SER A 290 31.36 -7.85 -22.84
CA SER A 290 31.56 -7.83 -24.29
C SER A 290 30.51 -8.68 -24.99
N ALA A 291 29.89 -8.16 -26.05
CA ALA A 291 29.03 -8.91 -26.96
C ALA A 291 29.64 -8.94 -28.37
N GLU A 292 29.80 -10.14 -28.93
CA GLU A 292 30.39 -10.36 -30.26
C GLU A 292 29.47 -11.29 -31.06
N VAL A 293 29.13 -10.93 -32.30
CA VAL A 293 28.42 -11.86 -33.19
C VAL A 293 29.40 -12.84 -33.81
N ILE A 294 29.17 -14.12 -33.59
CA ILE A 294 29.90 -15.22 -34.22
C ILE A 294 29.12 -15.72 -35.44
N PRO A 295 29.75 -15.82 -36.63
CA PRO A 295 29.03 -16.19 -37.86
C PRO A 295 28.44 -17.61 -37.85
N THR A 296 29.13 -18.56 -37.20
CA THR A 296 28.74 -19.97 -37.12
C THR A 296 28.55 -20.39 -35.66
N GLY A 297 27.36 -20.11 -35.12
CA GLY A 297 26.93 -20.48 -33.79
C GLY A 297 26.00 -21.69 -33.78
N TYR A 298 24.81 -21.54 -33.20
CA TYR A 298 23.84 -22.64 -33.11
C TYR A 298 23.35 -23.06 -34.50
N ASN A 299 23.46 -24.36 -34.81
CA ASN A 299 23.10 -24.94 -36.12
C ASN A 299 23.72 -24.20 -37.33
N GLY A 300 24.91 -23.63 -37.17
CA GLY A 300 25.61 -22.90 -38.24
C GLY A 300 25.05 -21.50 -38.53
N ALA A 301 24.04 -21.03 -37.79
CA ALA A 301 23.52 -19.67 -37.91
C ALA A 301 24.34 -18.67 -37.06
N PRO A 302 24.32 -17.36 -37.39
CA PRO A 302 24.92 -16.34 -36.55
C PRO A 302 24.36 -16.39 -35.12
N SER A 303 25.21 -16.14 -34.12
CA SER A 303 24.83 -16.14 -32.71
C SER A 303 25.64 -15.10 -31.95
N VAL A 304 25.15 -14.62 -30.82
CA VAL A 304 25.91 -13.71 -29.95
C VAL A 304 26.73 -14.50 -28.93
N ARG A 305 28.00 -14.12 -28.77
CA ARG A 305 28.87 -14.55 -27.69
C ARG A 305 28.99 -13.41 -26.68
N LEU A 306 28.53 -13.66 -25.45
CA LEU A 306 28.69 -12.75 -24.33
C LEU A 306 29.91 -13.17 -23.48
N ARG A 307 30.76 -12.22 -23.07
CA ARG A 307 31.84 -12.47 -22.11
C ARG A 307 31.84 -11.40 -21.03
N ALA A 308 31.77 -11.80 -19.77
CA ALA A 308 32.01 -10.90 -18.65
C ALA A 308 33.51 -10.56 -18.62
N VAL A 309 33.84 -9.31 -18.92
CA VAL A 309 35.21 -8.78 -18.91
C VAL A 309 35.59 -8.35 -17.49
N GLN A 310 34.63 -7.76 -16.77
CA GLN A 310 34.78 -7.36 -15.39
C GLN A 310 33.47 -7.61 -14.65
N THR A 311 33.53 -8.24 -13.48
CA THR A 311 32.37 -8.51 -12.63
C THR A 311 32.18 -7.41 -11.58
N SER A 312 30.98 -7.34 -11.02
CA SER A 312 30.67 -6.52 -9.85
C SER A 312 29.98 -7.39 -8.78
N PRO A 313 29.88 -6.93 -7.51
CA PRO A 313 29.16 -7.65 -6.46
C PRO A 313 27.65 -7.80 -6.72
N THR A 314 27.10 -7.03 -7.65
CA THR A 314 25.68 -7.02 -8.00
C THR A 314 25.49 -7.70 -9.36
N ASP A 315 24.60 -8.69 -9.40
CA ASP A 315 24.42 -9.62 -10.51
C ASP A 315 23.74 -9.01 -11.76
N TRP A 316 22.84 -8.04 -11.58
CA TRP A 316 22.16 -7.35 -12.68
C TRP A 316 22.98 -6.23 -13.34
N HIS A 317 24.19 -5.94 -12.87
CA HIS A 317 25.00 -4.83 -13.40
C HIS A 317 25.50 -5.04 -14.84
N GLY A 318 25.59 -6.28 -15.33
CA GLY A 318 25.90 -6.57 -16.74
C GLY A 318 24.70 -7.19 -17.42
N GLN A 319 24.14 -6.54 -18.45
CA GLN A 319 22.94 -7.02 -19.14
C GLN A 319 23.10 -7.02 -20.65
N PHE A 320 22.38 -7.92 -21.30
CA PHE A 320 22.21 -7.93 -22.75
C PHE A 320 20.72 -8.07 -23.05
N HIS A 321 20.12 -7.03 -23.61
CA HIS A 321 18.66 -6.95 -23.74
C HIS A 321 18.22 -6.23 -25.02
N GLN A 322 16.94 -6.35 -25.36
CA GLN A 322 16.32 -5.57 -26.44
C GLN A 322 15.22 -4.67 -25.85
N PRO A 323 15.40 -3.33 -25.83
CA PRO A 323 14.44 -2.43 -25.20
C PRO A 323 13.26 -2.11 -26.14
N ASN A 324 12.23 -1.48 -25.57
CA ASN A 324 11.04 -0.97 -26.28
C ASN A 324 10.13 -2.04 -26.91
N LEU A 325 10.04 -3.22 -26.30
CA LEU A 325 9.01 -4.20 -26.64
C LEU A 325 7.63 -3.65 -26.21
N ARG A 326 6.67 -3.65 -27.13
CA ARG A 326 5.30 -3.21 -26.86
C ARG A 326 4.48 -4.36 -26.30
N LEU A 327 4.35 -4.39 -24.99
CA LEU A 327 3.70 -5.47 -24.26
C LEU A 327 2.36 -5.00 -23.67
N GLN A 328 1.43 -5.94 -23.53
CA GLN A 328 0.09 -5.73 -23.02
C GLN A 328 -0.13 -6.67 -21.83
N ALA A 329 -0.81 -6.18 -20.79
CA ALA A 329 -1.23 -7.03 -19.68
C ALA A 329 -2.20 -8.13 -20.18
N GLU A 330 -2.19 -9.28 -19.51
CA GLU A 330 -3.08 -10.45 -19.72
C GLU A 330 -2.96 -11.16 -21.09
N ARG A 331 -2.09 -10.66 -21.98
CA ARG A 331 -1.66 -11.37 -23.19
C ARG A 331 -0.67 -12.48 -22.85
N ILE A 332 -0.74 -13.58 -23.61
CA ILE A 332 0.23 -14.66 -23.57
C ILE A 332 1.38 -14.31 -24.50
N TYR A 333 2.61 -14.50 -24.01
CA TYR A 333 3.85 -14.32 -24.73
C TYR A 333 4.68 -15.60 -24.67
N THR A 334 5.48 -15.84 -25.71
CA THR A 334 6.45 -16.93 -25.77
C THR A 334 7.84 -16.36 -26.06
N LEU A 335 8.82 -16.71 -25.23
CA LEU A 335 10.24 -16.44 -25.46
C LEU A 335 10.95 -17.74 -25.79
N ARG A 336 11.60 -17.81 -26.97
CA ARG A 336 12.36 -18.97 -27.41
C ARG A 336 13.75 -18.58 -27.88
N PHE A 337 14.78 -19.30 -27.41
CA PHE A 337 16.16 -19.11 -27.84
C PHE A 337 16.99 -20.36 -27.64
N ALA A 338 18.14 -20.44 -28.31
CA ALA A 338 19.16 -21.46 -28.04
C ALA A 338 20.33 -20.83 -27.29
N ALA A 339 20.90 -21.53 -26.31
CA ALA A 339 22.05 -21.06 -25.54
C ALA A 339 22.95 -22.21 -25.08
N ARG A 340 24.21 -21.87 -24.80
CA ARG A 340 25.20 -22.67 -24.07
C ARG A 340 26.18 -21.75 -23.35
N ALA A 341 26.89 -22.29 -22.35
CA ALA A 341 28.01 -21.64 -21.69
C ALA A 341 29.33 -22.39 -21.98
N ASN A 342 30.47 -21.82 -21.60
CA ASN A 342 31.77 -22.50 -21.68
C ASN A 342 32.05 -23.42 -20.48
N ARG A 343 31.28 -23.26 -19.41
CA ARG A 343 31.24 -24.07 -18.18
C ARG A 343 29.82 -23.97 -17.58
N PRO A 344 29.40 -24.86 -16.67
CA PRO A 344 28.14 -24.70 -15.97
C PRO A 344 27.98 -23.29 -15.39
N TYR A 345 26.92 -22.60 -15.77
CA TYR A 345 26.68 -21.21 -15.40
C TYR A 345 25.18 -20.89 -15.43
N THR A 346 24.71 -20.08 -14.48
CA THR A 346 23.30 -19.66 -14.42
C THR A 346 23.18 -18.23 -14.91
N ILE A 347 22.20 -17.98 -15.79
CA ILE A 347 21.83 -16.64 -16.24
C ILE A 347 20.46 -16.26 -15.69
N GLY A 348 20.27 -14.96 -15.40
CA GLY A 348 18.95 -14.40 -15.12
C GLY A 348 18.29 -13.87 -16.39
N MET A 349 16.98 -14.05 -16.49
CA MET A 349 16.15 -13.56 -17.58
C MET A 349 14.95 -12.82 -17.01
N THR A 350 14.72 -11.60 -17.49
CA THR A 350 13.72 -10.71 -16.89
C THR A 350 12.98 -9.94 -17.98
N LEU A 351 11.77 -9.50 -17.66
CA LEU A 351 11.00 -8.55 -18.45
C LEU A 351 10.58 -7.42 -17.52
N MET A 352 11.02 -6.22 -17.84
CA MET A 352 10.87 -5.05 -16.99
C MET A 352 10.58 -3.80 -17.81
N GLN A 353 10.16 -2.74 -17.13
CA GLN A 353 9.99 -1.43 -17.74
C GLN A 353 11.32 -0.95 -18.33
N ALA A 354 11.27 -0.38 -19.53
CA ALA A 354 12.44 0.17 -20.20
C ALA A 354 12.86 1.55 -19.67
N ARG A 355 12.26 2.00 -18.55
CA ARG A 355 12.50 3.27 -17.87
C ARG A 355 12.21 3.12 -16.38
N GLU A 356 12.71 4.08 -15.59
CA GLU A 356 12.42 4.20 -14.16
C GLU A 356 10.89 4.18 -13.90
N PRO A 357 10.40 3.44 -12.88
CA PRO A 357 11.12 2.77 -11.79
C PRO A 357 11.76 1.41 -12.10
N TRP A 358 11.83 0.99 -13.38
CA TRP A 358 12.41 -0.30 -13.79
C TRP A 358 11.66 -1.50 -13.18
N GLU A 359 10.34 -1.37 -13.01
CA GLU A 359 9.55 -2.42 -12.39
C GLU A 359 9.50 -3.67 -13.26
N TRP A 360 9.49 -4.81 -12.57
CA TRP A 360 9.32 -6.12 -13.18
C TRP A 360 7.89 -6.27 -13.68
N LEU A 361 7.74 -6.64 -14.94
CA LEU A 361 6.43 -6.80 -15.58
C LEU A 361 5.86 -8.22 -15.42
N GLY A 362 6.43 -9.02 -14.51
CA GLY A 362 5.90 -10.33 -14.10
C GLY A 362 6.56 -11.55 -14.73
N PHE A 363 7.58 -11.39 -15.59
CA PHE A 363 8.41 -12.51 -16.05
C PHE A 363 9.85 -12.38 -15.53
N SER A 364 10.24 -13.37 -14.73
CA SER A 364 11.57 -13.53 -14.12
C SER A 364 11.90 -15.01 -14.07
N GLN A 365 13.05 -15.42 -14.62
CA GLN A 365 13.50 -16.81 -14.63
C GLN A 365 15.02 -16.89 -14.45
N SER A 366 15.48 -17.91 -13.73
CA SER A 366 16.89 -18.29 -13.67
C SER A 366 17.11 -19.53 -14.52
N LEU A 367 18.08 -19.48 -15.43
CA LEU A 367 18.36 -20.57 -16.37
C LEU A 367 19.78 -21.09 -16.19
N ALA A 368 19.90 -22.38 -15.82
CA ALA A 368 21.17 -23.08 -15.80
C ALA A 368 21.58 -23.51 -17.22
N LEU A 369 22.78 -23.13 -17.63
CA LEU A 369 23.40 -23.49 -18.90
C LEU A 369 24.57 -24.44 -18.65
N ASP A 370 24.78 -25.36 -19.59
CA ASP A 370 25.95 -26.24 -19.65
C ASP A 370 26.76 -25.98 -20.94
N THR A 371 27.70 -26.87 -21.24
CA THR A 371 28.58 -26.74 -22.42
C THR A 371 27.91 -27.08 -23.74
N GLN A 372 26.70 -27.65 -23.73
CA GLN A 372 25.98 -28.08 -24.91
C GLN A 372 24.94 -27.03 -25.32
N TRP A 373 24.76 -26.86 -26.63
CA TRP A 373 23.66 -26.05 -27.15
C TRP A 373 22.31 -26.72 -26.84
N ARG A 374 21.42 -25.97 -26.21
CA ARG A 374 20.04 -26.39 -25.95
C ARG A 374 19.09 -25.28 -26.37
N THR A 375 17.90 -25.67 -26.82
CA THR A 375 16.79 -24.75 -27.07
C THR A 375 15.94 -24.65 -25.80
N PHE A 376 15.58 -23.43 -25.44
CA PHE A 376 14.73 -23.09 -24.32
C PHE A 376 13.49 -22.35 -24.83
N GLU A 377 12.35 -22.63 -24.23
CA GLU A 377 11.07 -22.00 -24.57
C GLU A 377 10.30 -21.73 -23.28
N PHE A 378 9.79 -20.51 -23.14
CA PHE A 378 9.03 -20.05 -21.97
C PHE A 378 7.75 -19.40 -22.44
N THR A 379 6.63 -19.77 -21.84
CA THR A 379 5.31 -19.14 -22.09
C THR A 379 4.84 -18.46 -20.81
N PHE A 380 4.44 -17.18 -20.91
CA PHE A 380 4.09 -16.36 -19.74
C PHE A 380 3.01 -15.32 -20.07
N THR A 381 2.33 -14.82 -19.05
CA THR A 381 1.40 -13.69 -19.12
C THR A 381 1.90 -12.55 -18.23
N LEU A 382 1.69 -11.31 -18.66
CA LEU A 382 2.10 -10.14 -17.88
C LEU A 382 0.92 -9.62 -17.04
N PRO A 383 1.03 -9.50 -15.71
CA PRO A 383 -0.03 -8.91 -14.89
C PRO A 383 -0.15 -7.38 -15.07
N ARG A 384 0.87 -6.71 -15.60
CA ARG A 384 0.94 -5.24 -15.77
C ARG A 384 1.73 -4.86 -17.02
N SER A 385 1.56 -3.62 -17.47
CA SER A 385 2.25 -3.02 -18.61
C SER A 385 2.44 -1.51 -18.41
N ASP A 386 3.24 -0.85 -19.24
CA ASP A 386 3.41 0.61 -19.23
C ASP A 386 2.09 1.37 -19.42
N GLU A 387 1.11 0.73 -20.05
CA GLU A 387 -0.22 1.29 -20.23
C GLU A 387 -0.95 1.45 -18.88
N ASN A 388 -0.72 0.58 -17.88
CA ASN A 388 -1.27 0.77 -16.54
C ASN A 388 -0.69 2.04 -15.88
N ALA A 389 0.60 2.32 -16.07
CA ALA A 389 1.24 3.53 -15.56
C ALA A 389 0.66 4.79 -16.24
N ARG A 390 0.48 4.76 -17.57
CA ARG A 390 -0.16 5.87 -18.30
C ARG A 390 -1.57 6.15 -17.79
N ARG A 391 -2.38 5.10 -17.57
CA ARG A 391 -3.77 5.23 -17.07
C ARG A 391 -3.85 5.86 -15.67
N ALA A 392 -2.87 5.58 -14.80
CA ALA A 392 -2.84 6.08 -13.43
C ALA A 392 -2.14 7.45 -13.29
N GLN A 393 -1.51 7.97 -14.34
CA GLN A 393 -0.62 9.14 -14.27
C GLN A 393 -1.35 10.40 -13.76
N ASP A 394 -2.54 10.69 -14.26
CA ASP A 394 -3.29 11.90 -13.88
C ASP A 394 -3.79 11.82 -12.44
N ASP A 395 -4.30 10.66 -12.02
CA ASP A 395 -4.70 10.38 -10.64
C ASP A 395 -3.50 10.52 -9.68
N LEU A 396 -2.35 9.94 -10.05
CA LEU A 396 -1.11 10.04 -9.27
C LEU A 396 -0.65 11.49 -9.14
N PHE A 397 -0.66 12.25 -10.24
CA PHE A 397 -0.32 13.67 -10.23
C PHE A 397 -1.26 14.46 -9.31
N GLY A 398 -2.57 14.22 -9.39
CA GLY A 398 -3.57 14.83 -8.52
C GLY A 398 -3.29 14.56 -7.03
N VAL A 399 -3.01 13.31 -6.68
CA VAL A 399 -2.66 12.90 -5.30
C VAL A 399 -1.36 13.56 -4.83
N GLN A 400 -0.32 13.57 -5.66
CA GLN A 400 0.96 14.21 -5.33
C GLN A 400 0.79 15.71 -5.10
N ASN A 401 0.00 16.37 -5.94
CA ASN A 401 -0.27 17.80 -5.82
C ASN A 401 -1.10 18.12 -4.55
N ALA A 402 -2.14 17.33 -4.26
CA ALA A 402 -2.93 17.47 -3.05
C ALA A 402 -2.06 17.28 -1.79
N ARG A 403 -1.19 16.26 -1.80
CA ARG A 403 -0.25 16.00 -0.69
C ARG A 403 0.74 17.15 -0.51
N LYS A 404 1.34 17.66 -1.58
CA LYS A 404 2.21 18.86 -1.55
C LYS A 404 1.47 20.03 -0.87
N ALA A 405 0.25 20.34 -1.33
CA ALA A 405 -0.54 21.45 -0.82
C ALA A 405 -0.91 21.29 0.67
N TYR A 406 -1.43 20.12 1.07
CA TYR A 406 -1.82 19.88 2.46
C TYR A 406 -0.63 19.86 3.41
N LEU A 407 0.52 19.31 3.00
CA LEU A 407 1.73 19.36 3.83
C LEU A 407 2.24 20.78 4.01
N GLY A 408 2.21 21.61 2.96
CA GLY A 408 2.57 23.03 3.07
C GLY A 408 1.64 23.81 4.00
N ARG A 409 0.33 23.61 3.85
CA ARG A 409 -0.70 24.17 4.75
C ARG A 409 -0.47 23.75 6.20
N LEU A 410 -0.24 22.45 6.43
CA LEU A 410 -0.01 21.90 7.77
C LEU A 410 1.28 22.45 8.39
N ALA A 411 2.34 22.61 7.60
CA ALA A 411 3.58 23.23 8.06
C ALA A 411 3.34 24.66 8.57
N GLY A 412 2.53 25.45 7.86
CA GLY A 412 2.13 26.78 8.31
C GLY A 412 1.30 26.76 9.60
N LEU A 413 0.36 25.82 9.75
CA LEU A 413 -0.43 25.67 10.98
C LEU A 413 0.40 25.16 12.17
N HIS A 414 1.51 24.48 11.91
CA HIS A 414 2.46 24.03 12.93
C HIS A 414 3.55 25.07 13.25
N ASP A 415 3.63 26.18 12.50
CA ASP A 415 4.56 27.26 12.76
C ASP A 415 4.06 28.12 13.94
N PRO A 416 4.78 28.16 15.08
CA PRO A 416 4.38 28.95 16.23
C PRO A 416 4.29 30.45 15.92
N ALA A 417 5.11 30.99 15.01
CA ALA A 417 5.08 32.41 14.67
C ALA A 417 3.78 32.77 13.92
N VAL A 418 3.38 31.94 12.94
CA VAL A 418 2.13 32.10 12.21
C VAL A 418 0.93 32.01 13.16
N MET A 419 0.92 31.00 14.04
CA MET A 419 -0.17 30.82 15.00
C MET A 419 -0.23 31.92 16.06
N GLN A 420 0.91 32.43 16.53
CA GLN A 420 0.96 33.58 17.45
C GLN A 420 0.44 34.85 16.78
N GLN A 421 0.80 35.10 15.52
CA GLN A 421 0.28 36.24 14.76
C GLN A 421 -1.25 36.17 14.61
N LYS A 422 -1.79 34.98 14.32
CA LYS A 422 -3.24 34.77 14.25
C LYS A 422 -3.95 34.95 15.59
N ALA A 423 -3.40 34.40 16.67
CA ALA A 423 -3.94 34.58 18.01
C ALA A 423 -3.94 36.06 18.44
N ALA A 424 -2.88 36.80 18.13
CA ALA A 424 -2.78 38.23 18.39
C ALA A 424 -3.82 39.03 17.59
N ALA A 425 -3.98 38.73 16.29
CA ALA A 425 -4.97 39.38 15.44
C ALA A 425 -6.42 39.12 15.91
N GLU A 426 -6.72 37.89 16.33
CA GLU A 426 -8.03 37.54 16.88
C GLU A 426 -8.29 38.28 18.21
N LYS A 427 -7.31 38.28 19.13
CA LYS A 427 -7.40 38.99 20.41
C LYS A 427 -7.64 40.49 20.21
N ALA A 428 -6.93 41.11 19.28
CA ALA A 428 -7.08 42.52 18.95
C ALA A 428 -8.49 42.83 18.41
N LEU A 429 -9.01 42.02 17.48
CA LEU A 429 -10.36 42.20 16.94
C LEU A 429 -11.43 42.02 18.02
N ARG A 430 -11.34 40.97 18.84
CA ARG A 430 -12.27 40.73 19.96
C ARG A 430 -12.27 41.91 20.93
N ALA A 431 -11.10 42.43 21.29
CA ALA A 431 -10.98 43.58 22.19
C ALA A 431 -11.60 44.85 21.57
N ALA A 432 -11.39 45.09 20.28
CA ALA A 432 -11.99 46.23 19.58
C ALA A 432 -13.53 46.16 19.58
N VAL A 433 -14.09 44.96 19.34
CA VAL A 433 -15.54 44.73 19.40
C VAL A 433 -16.07 44.91 20.82
N GLU A 434 -15.38 44.40 21.83
CA GLU A 434 -15.81 44.49 23.22
C GLU A 434 -15.82 45.94 23.76
N ASN A 435 -14.90 46.78 23.26
CA ASN A 435 -14.79 48.18 23.65
C ASN A 435 -15.79 49.12 22.93
N ASP A 436 -16.50 48.64 21.89
CA ASP A 436 -17.55 49.38 21.20
C ASP A 436 -18.92 48.72 21.48
N SER A 437 -19.71 49.33 22.35
CA SER A 437 -20.99 48.78 22.79
C SER A 437 -22.01 48.58 21.65
N LYS A 438 -21.98 49.43 20.63
CA LYS A 438 -22.86 49.32 19.46
C LYS A 438 -22.41 48.15 18.58
N LEU A 439 -21.10 48.05 18.32
CA LEU A 439 -20.54 46.96 17.53
C LEU A 439 -20.72 45.61 18.23
N LYS A 440 -20.51 45.56 19.55
CA LYS A 440 -20.77 44.39 20.39
C LYS A 440 -22.22 43.93 20.29
N GLN A 441 -23.18 44.85 20.41
CA GLN A 441 -24.61 44.52 20.30
C GLN A 441 -24.97 43.98 18.90
N GLN A 442 -24.34 44.51 17.85
CA GLN A 442 -24.57 44.07 16.46
C GLN A 442 -23.91 42.73 16.13
N CYS A 443 -22.69 42.49 16.61
CA CYS A 443 -21.94 41.28 16.30
C CYS A 443 -22.35 40.07 17.16
N GLY A 444 -22.78 40.30 18.41
CA GLY A 444 -22.95 39.22 19.39
C GLY A 444 -21.61 38.54 19.69
N ASP A 445 -21.60 37.21 19.85
CA ASP A 445 -20.39 36.41 20.06
C ASP A 445 -20.20 35.33 18.98
N PRO A 446 -19.84 35.73 17.75
CA PRO A 446 -19.69 34.79 16.64
C PRO A 446 -18.52 33.82 16.85
N TRP A 447 -17.55 34.15 17.71
CA TRP A 447 -16.45 33.25 18.01
C TRP A 447 -16.91 32.08 18.87
N GLN A 448 -17.76 32.32 19.86
CA GLN A 448 -18.37 31.24 20.64
C GLN A 448 -19.25 30.36 19.76
N ASP A 449 -19.95 30.93 18.78
CA ASP A 449 -20.74 30.17 17.82
C ASP A 449 -19.85 29.22 16.99
N VAL A 450 -18.70 29.68 16.49
CA VAL A 450 -17.72 28.79 15.84
C VAL A 450 -17.21 27.72 16.81
N ALA A 451 -16.79 28.12 18.02
CA ALA A 451 -16.24 27.20 19.02
C ALA A 451 -17.24 26.08 19.40
N ALA A 452 -18.54 26.39 19.47
CA ALA A 452 -19.60 25.44 19.76
C ALA A 452 -19.77 24.37 18.67
N THR A 453 -19.40 24.66 17.41
CA THR A 453 -19.47 23.69 16.30
C THR A 453 -18.33 22.68 16.32
N LEU A 454 -17.16 23.00 16.87
CA LEU A 454 -15.96 22.17 16.78
C LEU A 454 -16.13 20.78 17.43
N PRO A 455 -16.72 20.62 18.63
CA PRO A 455 -16.98 19.30 19.21
C PRO A 455 -17.97 18.47 18.40
N ILE A 456 -18.92 19.10 17.70
CA ILE A 456 -19.86 18.43 16.80
C ILE A 456 -19.11 17.95 15.57
N TRP A 457 -18.32 18.83 14.96
CA TRP A 457 -17.50 18.51 13.79
C TRP A 457 -16.57 17.33 14.07
N ASN A 458 -15.85 17.35 15.20
CA ASN A 458 -14.96 16.25 15.59
C ASN A 458 -15.68 14.89 15.70
N LYS A 459 -16.98 14.88 16.04
CA LYS A 459 -17.78 13.64 16.12
C LYS A 459 -18.26 13.15 14.76
N VAL A 460 -18.57 14.07 13.83
CA VAL A 460 -19.18 13.72 12.53
C VAL A 460 -18.19 13.67 11.37
N PHE A 461 -17.03 14.33 11.50
CA PHE A 461 -16.04 14.49 10.42
C PHE A 461 -15.71 13.19 9.71
N LEU A 462 -15.31 12.15 10.46
CA LEU A 462 -14.90 10.88 9.86
C LEU A 462 -16.02 10.23 9.05
N ARG A 463 -17.26 10.23 9.57
CA ARG A 463 -18.42 9.68 8.86
C ARG A 463 -18.78 10.52 7.64
N TYR A 464 -18.73 11.84 7.77
CA TYR A 464 -18.99 12.76 6.68
C TYR A 464 -17.97 12.59 5.54
N ASP A 465 -16.69 12.43 5.89
CA ASP A 465 -15.61 12.26 4.92
C ASP A 465 -15.67 10.90 4.21
N LEU A 466 -15.83 9.81 4.97
CA LEU A 466 -15.93 8.46 4.41
C LEU A 466 -17.18 8.28 3.55
N LEU A 467 -18.35 8.75 4.01
CA LEU A 467 -19.64 8.44 3.38
C LEU A 467 -20.13 9.53 2.42
N GLU A 468 -20.22 10.80 2.85
CA GLU A 468 -20.77 11.87 2.02
C GLU A 468 -19.74 12.38 1.01
N ARG A 469 -18.53 12.75 1.47
CA ARG A 469 -17.43 13.08 0.54
C ARG A 469 -16.96 11.87 -0.26
N GLY A 470 -17.26 10.66 0.21
CA GLY A 470 -17.07 9.42 -0.52
C GLY A 470 -15.64 8.90 -0.46
N ALA A 471 -14.85 9.29 0.54
CA ALA A 471 -13.47 8.83 0.70
C ALA A 471 -13.37 7.30 0.83
N ALA A 472 -14.41 6.62 1.33
CA ALA A 472 -14.47 5.15 1.39
C ALA A 472 -14.75 4.46 0.04
N PHE A 473 -15.11 5.23 -0.99
CA PHE A 473 -15.59 4.73 -2.27
C PHE A 473 -14.92 5.48 -3.44
N ASN A 474 -13.59 5.55 -3.42
CA ASN A 474 -12.79 6.21 -4.45
C ASN A 474 -12.87 5.42 -5.78
N CYS A 475 -13.98 5.61 -6.49
CA CYS A 475 -14.31 4.91 -7.72
C CYS A 475 -15.30 5.73 -8.54
N GLU A 476 -14.99 5.93 -9.81
CA GLU A 476 -15.79 6.69 -10.76
C GLU A 476 -17.14 6.01 -11.01
N LEU A 477 -17.18 4.68 -11.08
CA LEU A 477 -18.43 3.93 -11.22
C LEU A 477 -19.36 4.15 -10.02
N PHE A 478 -18.81 4.21 -8.80
CA PHE A 478 -19.61 4.54 -7.61
C PHE A 478 -20.08 6.00 -7.62
N ARG A 479 -19.22 6.95 -8.04
CA ARG A 479 -19.59 8.37 -8.20
C ARG A 479 -20.78 8.53 -9.15
N ILE A 480 -20.73 7.85 -10.30
CA ILE A 480 -21.81 7.83 -11.30
C ILE A 480 -23.07 7.18 -10.71
N ALA A 481 -22.94 6.01 -10.08
CA ALA A 481 -24.07 5.30 -9.47
C ALA A 481 -24.83 6.17 -8.46
N ARG A 482 -24.09 6.80 -7.53
CA ARG A 482 -24.67 7.70 -6.53
C ARG A 482 -25.29 8.94 -7.18
N GLY A 483 -24.63 9.52 -8.18
CA GLY A 483 -25.15 10.67 -8.91
C GLY A 483 -26.45 10.36 -9.65
N LEU A 484 -26.56 9.22 -10.34
CA LEU A 484 -27.80 8.77 -10.99
C LEU A 484 -28.92 8.54 -9.97
N LEU A 485 -28.64 7.82 -8.88
CA LEU A 485 -29.59 7.57 -7.80
C LEU A 485 -30.14 8.87 -7.21
N ARG A 486 -29.25 9.77 -6.79
CA ARG A 486 -29.66 11.05 -6.19
C ARG A 486 -30.35 11.95 -7.21
N MET A 487 -29.92 11.98 -8.47
CA MET A 487 -30.61 12.78 -9.51
C MET A 487 -32.05 12.32 -9.69
N ALA A 488 -32.29 11.01 -9.77
CA ALA A 488 -33.63 10.47 -9.90
C ALA A 488 -34.52 10.74 -8.67
N GLN A 489 -33.95 10.69 -7.46
CA GLN A 489 -34.68 11.00 -6.23
C GLN A 489 -34.97 12.50 -6.06
N GLU A 490 -33.96 13.35 -6.26
CA GLU A 490 -34.09 14.80 -6.05
C GLU A 490 -35.01 15.44 -7.09
N THR A 491 -35.04 14.93 -8.33
CA THR A 491 -35.95 15.46 -9.37
C THR A 491 -37.43 15.21 -9.08
N GLN A 492 -37.78 14.31 -8.15
CA GLN A 492 -39.15 14.14 -7.65
C GLN A 492 -39.59 15.24 -6.68
N LYS A 493 -38.65 16.01 -6.14
CA LYS A 493 -38.92 17.09 -5.17
C LYS A 493 -39.11 18.43 -5.88
N PRO A 494 -39.88 19.36 -5.29
CA PRO A 494 -39.87 20.76 -5.70
C PRO A 494 -38.45 21.31 -5.75
N ASN A 495 -38.13 22.14 -6.75
CA ASN A 495 -36.76 22.58 -7.01
C ASN A 495 -36.08 23.23 -5.79
N ALA A 496 -36.84 23.97 -4.96
CA ALA A 496 -36.33 24.63 -3.75
C ALA A 496 -35.92 23.64 -2.63
N GLU A 497 -36.49 22.44 -2.63
CA GLU A 497 -36.21 21.38 -1.64
C GLU A 497 -35.10 20.43 -2.07
N ARG A 498 -34.59 20.58 -3.30
CA ARG A 498 -33.51 19.74 -3.82
C ARG A 498 -32.18 20.10 -3.18
N LEU A 499 -31.37 19.07 -2.97
CA LEU A 499 -29.93 19.25 -2.76
C LEU A 499 -29.35 20.15 -3.85
N ARG A 500 -28.43 21.05 -3.46
CA ARG A 500 -27.89 22.10 -4.35
C ARG A 500 -27.41 21.53 -5.68
N GLU A 501 -26.70 20.40 -5.65
CA GLU A 501 -26.11 19.75 -6.83
C GLU A 501 -27.15 19.25 -7.86
N TYR A 502 -28.42 19.10 -7.44
CA TYR A 502 -29.51 18.52 -8.24
C TYR A 502 -30.65 19.51 -8.51
N ARG A 503 -30.45 20.79 -8.15
CA ARG A 503 -31.34 21.88 -8.57
C ARG A 503 -31.30 22.04 -10.08
N GLU A 504 -32.40 22.54 -10.64
CA GLU A 504 -32.59 22.70 -12.08
C GLU A 504 -31.42 23.43 -12.76
N SER A 505 -30.88 24.49 -12.13
CA SER A 505 -29.74 25.26 -12.62
C SER A 505 -28.42 24.46 -12.74
N ASN A 506 -28.32 23.30 -12.10
CA ASN A 506 -27.10 22.47 -12.05
C ASN A 506 -27.27 21.14 -12.81
N LEU A 507 -28.47 20.82 -13.29
CA LEU A 507 -28.75 19.52 -13.91
C LEU A 507 -27.96 19.30 -15.20
N ASP A 508 -27.78 20.33 -16.03
CA ASP A 508 -27.05 20.17 -17.30
C ASP A 508 -25.58 19.85 -17.06
N SER A 509 -24.93 20.57 -16.13
CA SER A 509 -23.56 20.28 -15.69
C SER A 509 -23.45 18.89 -15.08
N LEU A 510 -24.41 18.47 -14.25
CA LEU A 510 -24.46 17.13 -13.67
C LEU A 510 -24.57 16.06 -14.76
N LYS A 511 -25.45 16.25 -15.75
CA LYS A 511 -25.62 15.31 -16.88
C LYS A 511 -24.34 15.21 -17.72
N GLN A 512 -23.66 16.33 -17.98
CA GLN A 512 -22.36 16.31 -18.66
C GLN A 512 -21.33 15.46 -17.89
N GLN A 513 -21.28 15.59 -16.57
CA GLN A 513 -20.39 14.77 -15.74
C GLN A 513 -20.78 13.29 -15.70
N LEU A 514 -22.07 12.97 -15.64
CA LEU A 514 -22.56 11.59 -15.61
C LEU A 514 -22.37 10.88 -16.96
N PHE A 515 -22.52 11.62 -18.05
CA PHE A 515 -22.47 11.08 -19.42
C PHE A 515 -21.15 11.36 -20.13
N SER A 516 -20.10 11.71 -19.39
CA SER A 516 -18.74 11.81 -19.93
C SER A 516 -18.31 10.49 -20.56
N GLU A 517 -17.81 10.58 -21.79
CA GLU A 517 -17.25 9.47 -22.58
C GLU A 517 -15.79 9.17 -22.22
N ALA A 518 -15.23 9.86 -21.22
CA ALA A 518 -13.91 9.55 -20.71
C ALA A 518 -13.81 8.06 -20.32
N PRO A 519 -12.72 7.37 -20.71
CA PRO A 519 -12.59 5.94 -20.47
C PRO A 519 -12.49 5.64 -18.97
N ILE A 520 -13.19 4.60 -18.54
CA ILE A 520 -13.11 4.08 -17.17
C ILE A 520 -12.35 2.75 -17.20
N TYR A 521 -11.20 2.72 -16.54
CA TYR A 521 -10.29 1.58 -16.54
C TYR A 521 -10.57 0.66 -15.34
N HIS A 522 -11.22 -0.48 -15.57
CA HIS A 522 -11.68 -1.38 -14.50
C HIS A 522 -10.56 -1.87 -13.57
N ASP A 523 -9.36 -2.09 -14.10
CA ASP A 523 -8.16 -2.46 -13.35
C ASP A 523 -7.77 -1.38 -12.32
N LEU A 524 -7.69 -0.13 -12.76
CA LEU A 524 -7.39 1.01 -11.90
C LEU A 524 -8.52 1.27 -10.89
N GLU A 525 -9.77 1.21 -11.34
CA GLU A 525 -10.94 1.40 -10.47
C GLU A 525 -11.05 0.31 -9.39
N THR A 526 -10.69 -0.93 -9.71
CA THR A 526 -10.63 -2.02 -8.72
C THR A 526 -9.57 -1.74 -7.66
N VAL A 527 -8.38 -1.26 -8.04
CA VAL A 527 -7.32 -0.92 -7.09
C VAL A 527 -7.74 0.25 -6.19
N LYS A 528 -8.27 1.34 -6.77
CA LYS A 528 -8.70 2.52 -6.02
C LYS A 528 -9.83 2.21 -5.04
N LEU A 529 -10.83 1.42 -5.48
CA LEU A 529 -11.93 1.01 -4.61
C LEU A 529 -11.47 0.03 -3.52
N ALA A 530 -10.56 -0.89 -3.84
CA ALA A 530 -10.01 -1.81 -2.84
C ALA A 530 -9.24 -1.05 -1.74
N ASP A 531 -8.45 -0.05 -2.13
CA ASP A 531 -7.72 0.83 -1.21
C ASP A 531 -8.69 1.63 -0.33
N SER A 532 -9.69 2.29 -0.92
CA SER A 532 -10.65 3.08 -0.16
C SER A 532 -11.54 2.24 0.77
N LEU A 533 -11.91 1.03 0.36
CA LEU A 533 -12.62 0.09 1.23
C LEU A 533 -11.73 -0.45 2.36
N SER A 534 -10.42 -0.59 2.13
CA SER A 534 -9.46 -0.94 3.18
C SER A 534 -9.35 0.20 4.19
N MET A 535 -9.21 1.44 3.73
CA MET A 535 -9.22 2.63 4.58
C MET A 535 -10.51 2.74 5.40
N LEU A 536 -11.68 2.46 4.81
CA LEU A 536 -12.93 2.40 5.58
C LEU A 536 -12.80 1.45 6.77
N VAL A 537 -12.37 0.21 6.54
CA VAL A 537 -12.24 -0.81 7.58
C VAL A 537 -11.21 -0.43 8.64
N GLU A 538 -10.10 0.17 8.24
CA GLU A 538 -9.06 0.66 9.16
C GLU A 538 -9.59 1.78 10.06
N MET A 539 -10.32 2.74 9.48
CA MET A 539 -10.78 3.93 10.20
C MET A 539 -11.96 3.65 11.14
N VAL A 540 -12.92 2.81 10.73
CA VAL A 540 -14.12 2.52 11.56
C VAL A 540 -14.06 1.19 12.31
N GLY A 541 -13.08 0.34 11.99
CA GLY A 541 -12.93 -1.00 12.52
C GLY A 541 -13.87 -2.03 11.87
N TRP A 542 -13.39 -3.27 11.68
CA TRP A 542 -14.15 -4.34 11.00
C TRP A 542 -15.47 -4.72 11.68
N ARG A 543 -15.64 -4.42 12.97
CA ARG A 543 -16.87 -4.70 13.73
C ARG A 543 -17.97 -3.69 13.46
N ASN A 544 -17.69 -2.62 12.72
CA ASN A 544 -18.68 -1.63 12.34
C ASN A 544 -19.77 -2.29 11.46
N PRO A 545 -21.07 -2.23 11.83
CA PRO A 545 -22.13 -2.91 11.09
C PRO A 545 -22.27 -2.44 9.64
N LEU A 546 -22.06 -1.15 9.37
CA LEU A 546 -22.12 -0.62 8.00
C LEU A 546 -20.94 -1.11 7.17
N ALA A 547 -19.72 -1.14 7.72
CA ALA A 547 -18.55 -1.69 7.05
C ALA A 547 -18.76 -3.18 6.70
N GLN A 548 -19.31 -3.98 7.61
CA GLN A 548 -19.62 -5.40 7.34
C GLN A 548 -20.66 -5.56 6.22
N LYS A 549 -21.70 -4.72 6.20
CA LYS A 549 -22.71 -4.69 5.12
C LYS A 549 -22.09 -4.31 3.77
N ILE A 550 -21.21 -3.30 3.75
CA ILE A 550 -20.50 -2.86 2.54
C ILE A 550 -19.62 -3.98 1.99
N LEU A 551 -18.85 -4.66 2.85
CA LEU A 551 -17.94 -5.74 2.47
C LEU A 551 -18.65 -7.04 2.07
N ALA A 552 -19.88 -7.25 2.55
CA ALA A 552 -20.68 -8.44 2.26
C ALA A 552 -19.92 -9.77 2.52
N GLY A 553 -19.14 -9.81 3.60
CA GLY A 553 -18.36 -11.00 4.01
C GLY A 553 -17.10 -11.27 3.19
N ARG A 554 -16.69 -10.36 2.31
CA ARG A 554 -15.47 -10.45 1.50
C ARG A 554 -14.35 -9.55 2.03
N SER A 555 -13.10 -9.79 1.61
CA SER A 555 -12.04 -8.81 1.81
C SER A 555 -12.30 -7.54 0.98
N PRO A 556 -11.74 -6.37 1.34
CA PRO A 556 -11.84 -5.15 0.53
C PRO A 556 -11.48 -5.36 -0.95
N GLN A 557 -10.40 -6.10 -1.22
CA GLN A 557 -9.93 -6.41 -2.58
C GLN A 557 -10.94 -7.26 -3.36
N GLN A 558 -11.45 -8.32 -2.73
CA GLN A 558 -12.45 -9.19 -3.33
C GLN A 558 -13.77 -8.45 -3.57
N ARG A 559 -14.18 -7.59 -2.62
CA ARG A 559 -15.40 -6.80 -2.74
C ARG A 559 -15.30 -5.76 -3.84
N ALA A 560 -14.17 -5.06 -3.95
CA ALA A 560 -13.94 -4.11 -5.02
C ALA A 560 -14.00 -4.76 -6.40
N ALA A 561 -13.31 -5.90 -6.58
CA ALA A 561 -13.33 -6.64 -7.84
C ALA A 561 -14.75 -7.11 -8.22
N GLU A 562 -15.52 -7.61 -7.26
CA GLU A 562 -16.93 -8.01 -7.47
C GLU A 562 -17.80 -6.82 -7.90
N LEU A 563 -17.67 -5.68 -7.22
CA LEU A 563 -18.47 -4.48 -7.50
C LEU A 563 -18.16 -3.88 -8.87
N VAL A 564 -16.88 -3.78 -9.23
CA VAL A 564 -16.45 -3.23 -10.53
C VAL A 564 -16.87 -4.17 -11.66
N ALA A 565 -16.60 -5.47 -11.54
CA ALA A 565 -16.99 -6.46 -12.56
C ALA A 565 -18.51 -6.58 -12.71
N GLY A 566 -19.27 -6.36 -11.64
CA GLY A 566 -20.74 -6.40 -11.64
C GLY A 566 -21.43 -5.12 -12.11
N SER A 567 -20.68 -4.10 -12.53
CA SER A 567 -21.26 -2.84 -13.01
C SER A 567 -21.19 -2.71 -14.54
N LYS A 568 -22.26 -2.17 -15.11
CA LYS A 568 -22.37 -1.78 -16.52
C LYS A 568 -22.26 -0.27 -16.71
N LEU A 569 -22.04 0.48 -15.63
CA LEU A 569 -21.96 1.94 -15.67
C LEU A 569 -20.70 2.45 -16.37
N ALA A 570 -19.76 1.62 -16.80
CA ALA A 570 -18.71 2.07 -17.71
C ALA A 570 -19.30 2.51 -19.07
N ASP A 571 -20.40 1.91 -19.51
CA ASP A 571 -21.09 2.24 -20.76
C ASP A 571 -21.99 3.48 -20.59
N VAL A 572 -21.69 4.54 -21.34
CA VAL A 572 -22.45 5.80 -21.32
C VAL A 572 -23.90 5.61 -21.78
N ALA A 573 -24.16 4.70 -22.72
CA ALA A 573 -25.52 4.41 -23.19
C ALA A 573 -26.38 3.83 -22.05
N VAL A 574 -25.80 2.93 -21.25
CA VAL A 574 -26.46 2.38 -20.05
C VAL A 574 -26.79 3.48 -19.04
N ARG A 575 -25.86 4.43 -18.80
CA ARG A 575 -26.11 5.56 -17.89
C ARG A 575 -27.27 6.43 -18.37
N LYS A 576 -27.31 6.76 -19.67
CA LYS A 576 -28.38 7.57 -20.28
C LYS A 576 -29.73 6.85 -20.18
N GLN A 577 -29.76 5.57 -20.55
CA GLN A 577 -30.97 4.75 -20.45
C GLN A 577 -31.52 4.69 -19.02
N LEU A 578 -30.65 4.50 -18.01
CA LEU A 578 -31.07 4.48 -16.61
C LEU A 578 -31.60 5.84 -16.14
N ALA A 579 -30.97 6.94 -16.56
CA ALA A 579 -31.42 8.29 -16.24
C ALA A 579 -32.80 8.60 -16.85
N GLU A 580 -33.04 8.19 -18.09
CA GLU A 580 -34.32 8.37 -18.79
C GLU A 580 -35.43 7.49 -18.22
N ALA A 581 -35.11 6.26 -17.84
CA ALA A 581 -36.08 5.32 -17.25
C ALA A 581 -36.55 5.72 -15.84
N GLY A 582 -35.83 6.64 -15.17
CA GLY A 582 -36.23 7.27 -13.92
C GLY A 582 -36.04 6.40 -12.66
N LEU A 583 -36.57 6.89 -11.53
CA LEU A 583 -36.28 6.37 -10.20
C LEU A 583 -36.56 4.88 -10.03
N LYS A 584 -37.71 4.40 -10.50
CA LYS A 584 -38.11 3.00 -10.35
C LYS A 584 -37.10 2.05 -11.02
N ALA A 585 -36.60 2.40 -12.20
CA ALA A 585 -35.61 1.59 -12.91
C ALA A 585 -34.26 1.58 -12.16
N ILE A 586 -33.86 2.74 -11.60
CA ILE A 586 -32.64 2.85 -10.81
C ILE A 586 -32.74 2.05 -9.49
N GLU A 587 -33.88 2.08 -8.81
CA GLU A 587 -34.09 1.32 -7.57
C GLU A 587 -34.12 -0.20 -7.80
N GLN A 588 -34.69 -0.64 -8.93
CA GLN A 588 -34.79 -2.04 -9.30
C GLN A 588 -33.55 -2.59 -10.01
N SER A 589 -32.60 -1.74 -10.40
CA SER A 589 -31.39 -2.16 -11.11
C SER A 589 -30.52 -3.10 -10.28
N SER A 590 -30.10 -4.21 -10.89
CA SER A 590 -29.16 -5.18 -10.33
C SER A 590 -27.69 -4.80 -10.51
N ASP A 591 -27.39 -3.63 -11.09
CA ASP A 591 -26.02 -3.12 -11.20
C ASP A 591 -25.36 -3.00 -9.81
N ALA A 592 -24.17 -3.59 -9.68
CA ALA A 592 -23.51 -3.72 -8.39
C ALA A 592 -23.15 -2.37 -7.74
N MET A 593 -22.80 -1.35 -8.53
CA MET A 593 -22.46 -0.03 -8.01
C MET A 593 -23.71 0.77 -7.61
N LEU A 594 -24.82 0.62 -8.35
CA LEU A 594 -26.11 1.17 -7.91
C LEU A 594 -26.61 0.50 -6.63
N ALA A 595 -26.43 -0.82 -6.49
CA ALA A 595 -26.76 -1.53 -5.26
C ALA A 595 -25.93 -1.02 -4.07
N LEU A 596 -24.62 -0.79 -4.26
CA LEU A 596 -23.78 -0.20 -3.23
C LEU A 596 -24.20 1.24 -2.91
N ALA A 597 -24.48 2.08 -3.92
CA ALA A 597 -24.94 3.45 -3.70
C ALA A 597 -26.22 3.48 -2.86
N ARG A 598 -27.23 2.66 -3.20
CA ARG A 598 -28.48 2.55 -2.41
C ARG A 598 -28.24 2.10 -0.98
N LEU A 599 -27.28 1.20 -0.76
CA LEU A 599 -26.94 0.68 0.57
C LEU A 599 -26.39 1.77 1.50
N VAL A 600 -25.64 2.74 0.97
CA VAL A 600 -24.91 3.73 1.78
C VAL A 600 -25.53 5.13 1.77
N ASP A 601 -26.40 5.44 0.81
CA ASP A 601 -26.85 6.82 0.57
C ASP A 601 -27.67 7.43 1.71
N GLU A 602 -28.50 6.61 2.38
CA GLU A 602 -29.31 7.07 3.52
C GLU A 602 -28.43 7.58 4.67
N GLU A 603 -27.43 6.79 5.08
CA GLU A 603 -26.46 7.16 6.11
C GLU A 603 -25.59 8.35 5.68
N ALA A 604 -25.21 8.42 4.40
CA ALA A 604 -24.46 9.56 3.85
C ALA A 604 -25.29 10.86 3.93
N ARG A 605 -26.58 10.81 3.57
CA ARG A 605 -27.49 11.98 3.68
C ARG A 605 -27.78 12.36 5.12
N ALA A 606 -27.91 11.40 6.02
CA ALA A 606 -28.11 11.66 7.44
C ALA A 606 -26.92 12.43 8.05
N VAL A 607 -25.69 12.00 7.76
CA VAL A 607 -24.50 12.72 8.23
C VAL A 607 -24.30 14.06 7.51
N ARG A 608 -24.65 14.15 6.23
CA ARG A 608 -24.65 15.42 5.49
C ARG A 608 -25.56 16.45 6.16
N LYS A 609 -26.80 16.07 6.47
CA LYS A 609 -27.77 16.95 7.13
C LYS A 609 -27.23 17.47 8.47
N LEU A 610 -26.67 16.58 9.30
CA LEU A 610 -26.03 16.96 10.56
C LEU A 610 -24.91 17.99 10.35
N PHE A 611 -24.04 17.78 9.36
CA PHE A 611 -22.97 18.71 9.04
C PHE A 611 -23.51 20.06 8.56
N GLU A 612 -24.42 20.07 7.58
CA GLU A 612 -24.96 21.30 7.00
C GLU A 612 -25.71 22.14 8.04
N GLU A 613 -26.54 21.51 8.89
CA GLU A 613 -27.36 22.22 9.88
C GLU A 613 -26.61 22.63 11.14
N GLN A 614 -25.67 21.81 11.64
CA GLN A 614 -25.05 22.02 12.96
C GLN A 614 -23.60 22.49 12.88
N VAL A 615 -22.98 22.49 11.71
CA VAL A 615 -21.59 22.92 11.52
C VAL A 615 -21.50 23.99 10.44
N GLU A 616 -21.88 23.69 9.20
CA GLU A 616 -21.68 24.60 8.07
C GLU A 616 -22.51 25.88 8.21
N GLU A 617 -23.83 25.78 8.46
CA GLU A 617 -24.68 26.97 8.56
C GLU A 617 -24.32 27.87 9.76
N PRO A 618 -24.14 27.35 10.99
CA PRO A 618 -23.68 28.18 12.11
C PRO A 618 -22.33 28.85 11.84
N GLN A 619 -21.37 28.13 11.23
CA GLN A 619 -20.09 28.72 10.85
C GLN A 619 -20.24 29.79 9.77
N ARG A 620 -21.13 29.62 8.79
CA ARG A 620 -21.43 30.61 7.76
C ARG A 620 -22.01 31.90 8.35
N GLN A 621 -22.97 31.78 9.27
CA GLN A 621 -23.55 32.94 9.97
C GLN A 621 -22.53 33.64 10.89
N ALA A 622 -21.67 32.87 11.57
CA ALA A 622 -20.59 33.42 12.37
C ALA A 622 -19.54 34.13 11.51
N TYR A 623 -19.16 33.54 10.38
CA TYR A 623 -18.21 34.12 9.42
C TYR A 623 -18.70 35.47 8.92
N GLN A 624 -19.99 35.59 8.56
CA GLN A 624 -20.59 36.87 8.16
C GLN A 624 -20.41 37.96 9.24
N ARG A 625 -20.69 37.62 10.50
CA ARG A 625 -20.57 38.56 11.63
C ARG A 625 -19.11 38.92 11.94
N ILE A 626 -18.19 37.95 11.85
CA ILE A 626 -16.75 38.21 11.97
C ILE A 626 -16.27 39.12 10.85
N ALA A 627 -16.72 38.91 9.61
CA ALA A 627 -16.39 39.78 8.48
C ALA A 627 -16.92 41.20 8.69
N GLN A 628 -18.17 41.36 9.15
CA GLN A 628 -18.73 42.66 9.50
C GLN A 628 -17.93 43.37 10.60
N ALA A 629 -17.54 42.66 11.66
CA ALA A 629 -16.68 43.20 12.70
C ALA A 629 -15.32 43.65 12.15
N ARG A 630 -14.71 42.86 11.27
CA ARG A 630 -13.43 43.20 10.62
C ARG A 630 -13.55 44.48 9.79
N PHE A 631 -14.59 44.63 8.98
CA PHE A 631 -14.80 45.85 8.19
C PHE A 631 -15.12 47.07 9.06
N ALA A 632 -15.84 46.90 10.18
CA ALA A 632 -16.10 47.99 11.11
C ALA A 632 -14.83 48.48 11.82
N VAL A 633 -13.92 47.57 12.20
CA VAL A 633 -12.69 47.90 12.94
C VAL A 633 -11.56 48.34 12.03
N TYR A 634 -11.37 47.67 10.89
CA TYR A 634 -10.22 47.88 10.01
C TYR A 634 -10.56 48.64 8.72
N GLY A 635 -11.82 49.00 8.51
CA GLY A 635 -12.27 49.64 7.28
C GLY A 635 -12.22 48.69 6.07
N THR A 636 -12.27 49.27 4.88
CA THR A 636 -12.31 48.53 3.60
C THR A 636 -10.93 48.32 2.97
N ASP A 637 -9.85 48.68 3.67
CA ASP A 637 -8.47 48.48 3.20
C ASP A 637 -8.02 47.01 3.33
N ILE A 638 -8.81 46.19 4.03
CA ILE A 638 -8.67 44.73 4.05
C ILE A 638 -9.49 44.08 2.94
N TYR A 639 -9.00 43.00 2.35
CA TYR A 639 -9.69 42.26 1.29
C TYR A 639 -10.48 41.05 1.84
N PRO A 640 -11.59 40.66 1.20
CA PRO A 640 -12.33 39.45 1.55
C PRO A 640 -11.58 38.18 1.10
N ASP A 641 -11.84 37.04 1.75
CA ASP A 641 -11.26 35.74 1.35
C ASP A 641 -11.66 35.35 -0.07
N ALA A 642 -10.84 34.54 -0.75
CA ALA A 642 -11.12 34.05 -2.10
C ALA A 642 -12.36 33.12 -2.11
N THR A 643 -13.27 33.34 -3.06
CA THR A 643 -14.56 32.61 -3.16
C THR A 643 -14.88 32.14 -4.58
N PHE A 644 -13.86 31.83 -5.40
CA PHE A 644 -13.99 31.60 -6.86
C PHE A 644 -14.65 32.79 -7.59
N THR A 645 -14.43 34.00 -7.07
CA THR A 645 -14.83 35.26 -7.68
C THR A 645 -13.60 35.99 -8.21
N LEU A 646 -13.79 36.89 -9.19
CA LEU A 646 -12.70 37.69 -9.75
C LEU A 646 -12.00 38.50 -8.66
N ARG A 647 -10.66 38.46 -8.65
CA ARG A 647 -9.79 39.27 -7.77
C ARG A 647 -8.66 39.88 -8.58
N LEU A 648 -8.15 41.01 -8.08
CA LEU A 648 -6.93 41.64 -8.58
C LEU A 648 -5.89 41.61 -7.47
N SER A 649 -4.69 41.11 -7.81
CA SER A 649 -3.53 41.10 -6.93
C SER A 649 -2.39 41.81 -7.64
N TYR A 650 -1.65 42.65 -6.91
CA TYR A 650 -0.54 43.42 -7.44
C TYR A 650 0.73 43.15 -6.65
N GLY A 651 1.86 43.15 -7.35
CA GLY A 651 3.16 42.87 -6.77
C GLY A 651 4.29 43.33 -7.67
N VAL A 652 5.51 43.09 -7.23
CA VAL A 652 6.73 43.38 -7.98
C VAL A 652 7.45 42.09 -8.32
N VAL A 653 8.13 42.06 -9.46
CA VAL A 653 9.03 40.96 -9.82
C VAL A 653 10.27 41.07 -8.91
N LYS A 654 10.45 40.09 -8.03
CA LYS A 654 11.42 40.15 -6.92
C LYS A 654 11.89 38.75 -6.55
N GLY A 655 13.21 38.56 -6.51
CA GLY A 655 13.84 37.34 -6.00
C GLY A 655 13.63 37.15 -4.49
N TYR A 656 14.22 36.11 -3.91
CA TYR A 656 14.13 35.83 -2.47
C TYR A 656 15.39 35.13 -1.96
N THR A 657 15.60 35.16 -0.64
CA THR A 657 16.73 34.50 0.01
C THR A 657 16.28 33.21 0.66
N GLU A 658 16.71 32.06 0.14
CA GLU A 658 16.40 30.75 0.71
C GLU A 658 17.67 30.14 1.33
N ASN A 659 17.66 29.87 2.64
CA ASN A 659 18.80 29.28 3.35
C ASN A 659 20.13 30.02 3.11
N GLY A 660 20.08 31.35 3.06
CA GLY A 660 21.24 32.22 2.78
C GLY A 660 21.63 32.32 1.30
N ARG A 661 20.98 31.55 0.40
CA ARG A 661 21.19 31.63 -1.04
C ARG A 661 20.22 32.60 -1.67
N GLN A 662 20.75 33.53 -2.48
CA GLN A 662 19.91 34.39 -3.31
C GLN A 662 19.33 33.62 -4.49
N VAL A 663 18.01 33.65 -4.62
CA VAL A 663 17.25 33.12 -5.75
C VAL A 663 16.82 34.30 -6.63
N PRO A 664 17.28 34.37 -7.89
CA PRO A 664 16.96 35.48 -8.77
C PRO A 664 15.49 35.47 -9.19
N PRO A 665 14.94 36.64 -9.59
CA PRO A 665 13.54 36.74 -10.02
C PRO A 665 13.21 36.06 -11.35
N TRP A 666 14.21 35.70 -12.16
CA TRP A 666 14.05 35.13 -13.49
C TRP A 666 14.90 33.88 -13.67
N THR A 667 14.39 32.96 -14.48
CA THR A 667 15.17 31.89 -15.13
C THR A 667 15.17 32.09 -16.63
N THR A 668 16.05 31.38 -17.34
CA THR A 668 16.19 31.44 -18.80
C THR A 668 15.90 30.09 -19.46
N ILE A 669 15.67 30.08 -20.78
CA ILE A 669 15.62 28.84 -21.57
C ILE A 669 16.93 28.04 -21.42
N GLY A 670 18.07 28.73 -21.37
CA GLY A 670 19.38 28.11 -21.13
C GLY A 670 19.45 27.36 -19.80
N ASP A 671 18.84 27.91 -18.73
CA ASP A 671 18.79 27.24 -17.43
C ASP A 671 18.04 25.90 -17.49
N ALA A 672 17.01 25.77 -18.34
CA ALA A 672 16.32 24.49 -18.52
C ALA A 672 17.24 23.42 -19.11
N PHE A 673 18.08 23.78 -20.09
CA PHE A 673 19.08 22.86 -20.66
C PHE A 673 20.17 22.50 -19.64
N LEU A 674 20.69 23.48 -18.90
CA LEU A 674 21.69 23.24 -17.84
C LEU A 674 21.11 22.36 -16.74
N HIS A 675 19.84 22.56 -16.38
CA HIS A 675 19.16 21.74 -15.40
C HIS A 675 19.00 20.30 -15.88
N ALA A 676 18.63 20.09 -17.14
CA ALA A 676 18.53 18.76 -17.74
C ALA A 676 19.90 18.04 -17.78
N GLU A 677 20.95 18.74 -18.19
CA GLU A 677 22.33 18.22 -18.23
C GLU A 677 22.82 17.83 -16.83
N LYS A 678 22.60 18.68 -15.83
CA LYS A 678 22.95 18.40 -14.43
C LYS A 678 22.29 17.12 -13.90
N HIS A 679 21.12 16.77 -14.42
CA HIS A 679 20.39 15.55 -14.06
C HIS A 679 20.57 14.41 -15.08
N GLY A 680 21.57 14.51 -15.97
CA GLY A 680 21.92 13.47 -16.92
C GLY A 680 20.85 13.20 -17.98
N HIS A 681 20.00 14.18 -18.29
CA HIS A 681 18.88 14.07 -19.23
C HIS A 681 17.92 12.91 -18.92
N LYS A 682 17.72 12.61 -17.64
CA LYS A 682 16.81 11.56 -17.17
C LYS A 682 15.46 12.14 -16.74
N PRO A 683 14.34 11.45 -16.95
CA PRO A 683 13.05 11.85 -16.37
C PRO A 683 13.14 12.12 -14.85
N PRO A 684 12.40 13.10 -14.30
CA PRO A 684 11.51 14.04 -14.99
C PRO A 684 12.24 15.25 -15.63
N PHE A 685 13.58 15.29 -15.58
CA PHE A 685 14.41 16.42 -16.06
C PHE A 685 14.91 16.22 -17.50
N GLN A 686 14.36 15.25 -18.23
CA GLN A 686 14.64 15.05 -19.64
C GLN A 686 13.84 16.06 -20.47
N LEU A 687 14.53 16.97 -21.16
CA LEU A 687 13.87 17.82 -22.15
C LEU A 687 13.38 17.00 -23.35
N PRO A 688 12.21 17.33 -23.93
CA PRO A 688 11.71 16.66 -25.11
C PRO A 688 12.70 16.75 -26.27
N ARG A 689 12.67 15.75 -27.16
CA ARG A 689 13.54 15.73 -28.35
C ARG A 689 13.38 17.00 -29.20
N SER A 690 12.18 17.57 -29.30
CA SER A 690 11.95 18.83 -30.02
C SER A 690 12.77 20.01 -29.47
N TRP A 691 13.00 20.06 -28.16
CA TRP A 691 13.87 21.07 -27.54
C TRP A 691 15.34 20.81 -27.85
N MET A 692 15.77 19.55 -27.76
CA MET A 692 17.16 19.15 -28.01
C MET A 692 17.56 19.37 -29.47
N ASP A 693 16.70 18.98 -30.42
CA ASP A 693 16.93 19.09 -31.87
C ASP A 693 16.89 20.55 -32.37
N ARG A 694 16.47 21.50 -31.52
CA ARG A 694 16.31 22.93 -31.85
C ARG A 694 17.17 23.86 -30.99
N LYS A 695 18.01 23.33 -30.10
CA LYS A 695 18.79 24.11 -29.12
C LYS A 695 19.62 25.22 -29.77
N ASP A 696 20.19 24.96 -30.94
CA ASP A 696 21.01 25.88 -31.74
C ASP A 696 20.21 27.07 -32.34
N LYS A 697 18.89 26.96 -32.41
CA LYS A 697 17.99 28.00 -32.92
C LYS A 697 17.43 28.90 -31.82
N LEU A 698 17.47 28.44 -30.57
CA LEU A 698 16.89 29.14 -29.43
C LEU A 698 17.81 30.24 -28.94
N ASP A 699 17.23 31.39 -28.58
CA ASP A 699 17.92 32.35 -27.73
C ASP A 699 17.88 31.86 -26.28
N LEU A 700 18.99 31.27 -25.85
CA LEU A 700 19.13 30.69 -24.51
C LEU A 700 19.06 31.73 -23.38
N GLN A 701 19.19 33.03 -23.67
CA GLN A 701 19.01 34.10 -22.68
C GLN A 701 17.56 34.54 -22.53
N THR A 702 16.65 34.05 -23.37
CA THR A 702 15.21 34.32 -23.26
C THR A 702 14.71 33.92 -21.87
N PRO A 703 14.09 34.85 -21.12
CA PRO A 703 13.52 34.51 -19.83
C PRO A 703 12.43 33.46 -19.98
N LEU A 704 12.51 32.40 -19.19
CA LEU A 704 11.58 31.27 -19.21
C LEU A 704 10.47 31.47 -18.19
N ASN A 705 10.84 31.54 -16.91
CA ASN A 705 9.91 31.79 -15.83
C ASN A 705 10.37 32.99 -15.00
N PHE A 706 9.43 33.61 -14.29
CA PHE A 706 9.72 34.64 -13.30
C PHE A 706 8.86 34.51 -12.05
N VAL A 707 9.32 35.12 -10.97
CA VAL A 707 8.63 35.15 -9.68
C VAL A 707 8.26 36.56 -9.24
N SER A 708 7.11 36.72 -8.57
CA SER A 708 6.63 38.01 -8.08
C SER A 708 6.00 37.91 -6.69
N THR A 709 5.79 39.07 -6.06
CA THR A 709 5.15 39.19 -4.74
C THR A 709 3.62 39.22 -4.79
N ALA A 710 2.99 38.93 -5.94
CA ALA A 710 1.54 38.90 -6.03
C ALA A 710 0.98 37.78 -5.13
N ASP A 711 -0.05 38.09 -4.34
CA ASP A 711 -0.79 37.12 -3.54
C ASP A 711 -1.68 36.26 -4.47
N ILE A 712 -1.43 34.95 -4.49
CA ILE A 712 -2.16 33.98 -5.32
C ILE A 712 -2.54 32.75 -4.48
N ILE A 713 -3.58 32.06 -4.91
CA ILE A 713 -4.04 30.80 -4.29
C ILE A 713 -4.50 29.82 -5.37
N GLY A 714 -4.85 28.60 -4.97
CA GLY A 714 -5.50 27.62 -5.86
C GLY A 714 -6.72 28.25 -6.57
N GLY A 715 -6.73 28.17 -7.90
CA GLY A 715 -7.69 28.86 -8.76
C GLY A 715 -7.07 29.99 -9.60
N ASN A 716 -5.89 30.49 -9.23
CA ASN A 716 -5.16 31.48 -10.05
C ASN A 716 -4.32 30.89 -11.19
N SER A 717 -4.12 29.57 -11.26
CA SER A 717 -3.42 28.94 -12.40
C SER A 717 -4.11 29.30 -13.71
N GLY A 718 -3.34 29.80 -14.68
CA GLY A 718 -3.82 30.34 -15.96
C GLY A 718 -4.12 31.85 -15.95
N SER A 719 -3.98 32.55 -14.81
CA SER A 719 -4.23 33.99 -14.75
C SER A 719 -3.17 34.79 -15.54
N PRO A 720 -3.57 35.79 -16.35
CA PRO A 720 -2.63 36.66 -17.05
C PRO A 720 -1.92 37.61 -16.07
N VAL A 721 -0.61 37.76 -16.22
CA VAL A 721 0.18 38.80 -15.54
C VAL A 721 0.28 39.99 -16.47
N VAL A 722 -0.14 41.16 -15.98
CA VAL A 722 -0.22 42.39 -16.77
C VAL A 722 0.72 43.45 -16.18
N ASN A 723 1.49 44.11 -17.02
CA ASN A 723 2.40 45.17 -16.59
C ASN A 723 1.68 46.54 -16.44
N ARG A 724 2.41 47.58 -16.04
CA ARG A 724 1.84 48.95 -15.84
C ARG A 724 1.25 49.58 -17.11
N LYS A 725 1.56 49.07 -18.30
CA LYS A 725 1.01 49.54 -19.58
C LYS A 725 -0.23 48.75 -20.03
N GLY A 726 -0.65 47.73 -19.29
CA GLY A 726 -1.76 46.86 -19.71
C GLY A 726 -1.33 45.72 -20.63
N GLU A 727 -0.03 45.49 -20.81
CA GLU A 727 0.49 44.42 -21.67
C GLU A 727 0.61 43.11 -20.88
N VAL A 728 0.22 41.97 -21.50
CA VAL A 728 0.39 40.64 -20.91
C VAL A 728 1.87 40.26 -20.98
N VAL A 729 2.48 39.99 -19.83
CA VAL A 729 3.92 39.68 -19.70
C VAL A 729 4.18 38.26 -19.19
N GLY A 730 3.15 37.56 -18.73
CA GLY A 730 3.27 36.16 -18.34
C GLY A 730 1.94 35.53 -17.97
N VAL A 731 2.00 34.26 -17.58
CA VAL A 731 0.85 33.48 -17.13
C VAL A 731 1.21 32.76 -15.84
N ILE A 732 0.42 32.96 -14.78
CA ILE A 732 0.61 32.28 -13.50
C ILE A 732 0.35 30.79 -13.67
N PHE A 733 1.23 29.94 -13.12
CA PHE A 733 1.00 28.49 -13.12
C PHE A 733 1.16 27.84 -11.75
N ASP A 734 1.95 28.41 -10.84
CA ASP A 734 2.17 27.88 -9.48
C ASP A 734 2.63 28.98 -8.51
N GLY A 735 2.75 28.63 -7.23
CA GLY A 735 3.54 29.36 -6.24
C GLY A 735 4.73 28.52 -5.77
N ASN A 736 5.76 29.15 -5.23
CA ASN A 736 6.84 28.39 -4.59
C ASN A 736 6.36 27.70 -3.31
N ILE A 737 7.12 26.73 -2.77
CA ILE A 737 6.64 25.89 -1.66
C ILE A 737 6.28 26.72 -0.41
N GLN A 738 6.98 27.83 -0.17
CA GLN A 738 6.72 28.72 0.95
C GLN A 738 5.41 29.52 0.81
N SER A 739 4.88 29.66 -0.41
CA SER A 739 3.60 30.35 -0.63
C SER A 739 2.39 29.49 -0.22
N LEU A 740 2.55 28.19 0.04
CA LEU A 740 1.44 27.30 0.44
C LEU A 740 0.79 27.69 1.78
N VAL A 741 1.46 28.54 2.57
CA VAL A 741 0.94 29.10 3.83
C VAL A 741 -0.03 30.26 3.58
N TRP A 742 -0.08 30.84 2.38
CA TRP A 742 -0.92 32.00 2.05
C TRP A 742 -2.42 31.75 2.18
N ASP A 743 -2.87 30.49 2.18
CA ASP A 743 -4.23 30.10 2.58
C ASP A 743 -4.60 30.61 3.98
N TYR A 744 -3.61 30.80 4.85
CA TYR A 744 -3.80 31.29 6.21
C TYR A 744 -3.14 32.64 6.43
N ALA A 745 -1.90 32.85 5.97
CA ALA A 745 -1.15 34.08 6.22
C ALA A 745 -0.26 34.44 5.04
N PHE A 746 -0.44 35.66 4.51
CA PHE A 746 0.40 36.20 3.45
C PHE A 746 1.73 36.73 4.01
N SER A 747 2.82 36.47 3.29
CA SER A 747 4.16 37.05 3.51
C SER A 747 4.96 37.06 2.20
N ASP A 748 5.63 38.17 1.91
CA ASP A 748 6.52 38.34 0.76
C ASP A 748 8.01 38.13 1.12
N GLU A 749 8.33 37.60 2.31
CA GLU A 749 9.72 37.31 2.66
C GLU A 749 10.29 36.18 1.80
N LEU A 750 9.58 35.05 1.77
CA LEU A 750 9.94 33.86 1.00
C LEU A 750 8.91 33.48 -0.08
N GLY A 751 7.62 33.64 0.20
CA GLY A 751 6.55 33.21 -0.71
C GLY A 751 6.53 34.00 -2.02
N ARG A 752 6.36 33.32 -3.15
CA ARG A 752 6.30 33.95 -4.48
C ARG A 752 5.27 33.29 -5.40
N ALA A 753 4.55 34.12 -6.16
CA ALA A 753 3.81 33.68 -7.32
C ALA A 753 4.77 33.39 -8.48
N THR A 754 4.57 32.28 -9.19
CA THR A 754 5.43 31.82 -10.28
C THR A 754 4.67 31.86 -11.60
N SER A 755 5.30 32.45 -12.61
CA SER A 755 4.72 32.66 -13.94
C SER A 755 5.67 32.21 -15.03
N VAL A 756 5.12 31.71 -16.13
CA VAL A 756 5.87 31.57 -17.39
C VAL A 756 5.89 32.93 -18.08
N ASP A 757 7.04 33.31 -18.62
CA ASP A 757 7.23 34.57 -19.34
C ASP A 757 6.70 34.46 -20.78
N CYS A 758 5.94 35.47 -21.23
CA CYS A 758 5.38 35.46 -22.58
C CYS A 758 6.45 35.36 -23.69
N ARG A 759 7.67 35.87 -23.44
CA ARG A 759 8.77 35.77 -24.42
C ARG A 759 9.16 34.32 -24.67
N ALA A 760 9.21 33.48 -23.64
CA ALA A 760 9.47 32.05 -23.81
C ALA A 760 8.33 31.32 -24.52
N ILE A 761 7.08 31.72 -24.30
CA ILE A 761 5.93 31.16 -25.04
C ILE A 761 6.10 31.44 -26.54
N VAL A 762 6.36 32.70 -26.91
CA VAL A 762 6.54 33.10 -28.31
C VAL A 762 7.77 32.41 -28.94
N GLU A 763 8.90 32.38 -28.23
CA GLU A 763 10.12 31.71 -28.68
C GLU A 763 9.89 30.21 -28.92
N ALA A 764 9.22 29.52 -27.98
CA ALA A 764 8.92 28.10 -28.11
C ALA A 764 7.95 27.82 -29.27
N LEU A 765 6.87 28.60 -29.41
CA LEU A 765 5.93 28.46 -30.52
C LEU A 765 6.64 28.61 -31.87
N ARG A 766 7.49 29.63 -32.01
CA ARG A 766 8.17 29.90 -33.29
C ARG A 766 9.28 28.89 -33.61
N LYS A 767 10.08 28.50 -32.62
CA LYS A 767 11.36 27.80 -32.87
C LYS A 767 11.39 26.33 -32.45
N ILE A 768 10.50 25.92 -31.54
CA ILE A 768 10.40 24.53 -31.08
C ILE A 768 9.23 23.81 -31.76
N TYR A 769 8.08 24.48 -31.85
CA TYR A 769 6.82 23.86 -32.29
C TYR A 769 6.39 24.25 -33.71
N ASP A 770 7.18 25.06 -34.41
CA ASP A 770 6.92 25.52 -35.79
C ASP A 770 5.52 26.18 -35.96
N ALA A 771 5.01 26.80 -34.89
CA ALA A 771 3.68 27.43 -34.80
C ALA A 771 3.75 28.96 -35.02
N GLY A 772 4.47 29.39 -36.06
CA GLY A 772 4.72 30.80 -36.36
C GLY A 772 3.44 31.63 -36.57
N ALA A 773 2.43 31.07 -37.26
CA ALA A 773 1.17 31.76 -37.52
C ALA A 773 0.42 32.10 -36.22
N LEU A 774 0.39 31.17 -35.25
CA LEU A 774 -0.19 31.41 -33.93
C LEU A 774 0.60 32.49 -33.16
N ALA A 775 1.93 32.44 -33.25
CA ALA A 775 2.77 33.47 -32.64
C ALA A 775 2.61 34.86 -33.29
N ASP A 776 2.23 34.94 -34.57
CA ASP A 776 1.89 36.21 -35.23
C ASP A 776 0.51 36.71 -34.79
N GLU A 777 -0.46 35.82 -34.58
CA GLU A 777 -1.81 36.14 -34.09
C GLU A 777 -1.80 36.68 -32.65
N LEU A 778 -0.94 36.14 -31.78
CA LEU A 778 -0.76 36.62 -30.40
C LEU A 778 -0.12 38.01 -30.30
N GLY A 779 0.46 38.53 -31.38
CA GLY A 779 1.17 39.81 -31.42
C GLY A 779 2.69 39.68 -31.23
N LYS A 780 3.39 40.80 -31.39
CA LYS A 780 4.86 40.89 -31.28
C LYS A 780 5.35 41.08 -29.86
#